data_AF-A0A6V8K8Q8-F1
#
_entry.id   AF-A0A6V8K8Q8-F1
#
_cell.length_a   1.000
_cell.length_b   1.000
_cell.length_c   1.000
_cell.angle_alpha   90.00
_cell.angle_beta   90.00
_cell.angle_gamma   90.00
#
_symmetry.space_group_name_H-M   'P 1'
#
loop_
_entity.id
_entity.type
_entity.pdbx_description
1 polymer ?
#
loop_
_entity_poly.entity_id
_entity_poly.type
_entity_poly.pdbx_seq_one_letter_code
_entity_poly.pdbx_strand_id
1 'polypeptide(L)'
;MNVADSYAYNTSDIVMVSVDYFDAGNGSLFLHYDSPGATIPEMFKASPALSYGDSQTWKTHDFVLDDAILTNRSNGSDFRLTHDGSPVELTIAAVRVTVVPRQLDLKAGLRDLVATAELAHYAAREGTRDGQYPPGSKAALAAAIAQARGVLDNDSATEAQVAAALQALYDAHRTFLASAVDTDLARPGTVTASSSAAGSSPAAANDGDATTTWTSAGGGAGEWLRADLGRARPVNDVLVQWGNAYSPDYTVEVSRDGTSYTTVGHSGAPGTKSSRTRFPTTTARYVRLNLTGYAAGLTSFDVAGFQVRHQRTVTPAPRIVKTKYPTTGVVVADFDATAYGADPTGRKDATSAIRAALYDCYDAGGGTVWLPPGTYRVTSTVEVPAFCTLHGDRRDPDRGRGSYGTVVSADLPAGDDGPVLFRIGGSAGVVGLTTYYPRQSATAPVPYNFTFEIPGSSWASDENYMMSTVSDVTMLNSYRGIGLSTMRDERGRPPGNGQVHESATVRNVKGTALFEGVEAYNGADVGTWEHVTFSNAYWAQAPAAYHPPRRAALDAWTRAHGTGFVLGDLEWDQFADLSVADYRVGIHVVKGLRAEFTGIFQRVRIARTDTALRVDQFDARWGLAMAASVLEGSQAAVVNNGGGYVKLTDTRLTGAVQGTVYQLAGTVPTEEDPPATVKPRRDVLYNVGALGGNGYVPARDATAGIQRVLDRAGRDGGGVVYLPAGWYRLQGRLVVPAGVELRGASSVPNRDQDGRSGGTVLMSYAGRDTADPDTDPAAITLRGTGAGVNGLRVFYPENNPAAPEGLVPYPFTIRGQGSHTYAVNIGLPNAWNAIDMATHRNDHFLVRKIKGTFVRHGVTVGRSDRGRVEGVLSNGNTFVRTGFYVPNWVLGRDLFPKVIDGWTREHADLVTVDGATRLTVVDVFGYGLHNGLVVNSGDVEVFNLGTDNLGTDGYSVKVAGGDVTVVNLMRYNGTTSTGPATLHNVMVINIVEHGVTAAAAPAGAGTVRLAGNETRPGFYEPGSQVTASAEAAPGFRFVNWTAGGTEVSTAPQYTFTVAGAQELTANFAPVDAA
;
A
#
# COMPACT_ATOMS: atom_id res chain seq x y z
N MET A 1 -26.25 21.35 23.87
CA MET A 1 -26.90 20.57 22.80
C MET A 1 -26.16 20.87 21.52
N ASN A 2 -25.89 19.85 20.70
CA ASN A 2 -25.16 20.00 19.44
C ASN A 2 -26.05 19.69 18.27
N VAL A 3 -26.05 20.57 17.28
CA VAL A 3 -26.62 20.37 15.96
C VAL A 3 -25.56 19.65 15.12
N ALA A 4 -25.98 18.85 14.15
CA ALA A 4 -25.01 18.24 13.24
C ALA A 4 -24.38 19.33 12.37
N ASP A 5 -23.04 19.41 12.32
CA ASP A 5 -22.33 20.40 11.51
C ASP A 5 -22.71 20.31 10.01
N SER A 6 -23.10 19.12 9.54
CA SER A 6 -23.61 18.89 8.18
C SER A 6 -24.98 19.50 7.91
N TYR A 7 -25.73 19.85 8.97
CA TYR A 7 -27.03 20.51 8.88
C TYR A 7 -26.89 22.02 9.10
N ALA A 8 -26.13 22.45 10.11
CA ALA A 8 -25.87 23.87 10.36
C ALA A 8 -24.52 24.06 11.09
N TYR A 9 -23.56 24.72 10.46
CA TYR A 9 -22.30 25.15 11.06
C TYR A 9 -21.87 26.47 10.44
N ASN A 10 -21.47 27.43 11.28
CA ASN A 10 -21.15 28.80 10.85
C ASN A 10 -22.26 29.44 9.99
N THR A 11 -23.52 29.17 10.34
CA THR A 11 -24.66 29.61 9.54
C THR A 11 -24.89 31.12 9.66
N SER A 12 -25.38 31.75 8.59
CA SER A 12 -25.84 33.15 8.59
C SER A 12 -27.36 33.27 8.53
N ASP A 13 -28.07 32.15 8.57
CA ASP A 13 -29.52 32.07 8.49
C ASP A 13 -30.18 32.14 9.87
N ILE A 14 -31.48 32.37 9.91
CA ILE A 14 -32.21 32.45 11.18
C ILE A 14 -32.32 31.03 11.74
N VAL A 15 -31.99 30.84 13.01
CA VAL A 15 -32.14 29.54 13.68
C VAL A 15 -33.33 29.61 14.62
N MET A 16 -34.28 28.71 14.45
CA MET A 16 -35.43 28.56 15.35
C MET A 16 -35.27 27.29 16.19
N VAL A 17 -35.29 27.43 17.51
CA VAL A 17 -35.24 26.32 18.46
C VAL A 17 -36.59 26.18 19.14
N SER A 18 -37.35 25.17 18.74
CA SER A 18 -38.65 24.83 19.33
C SER A 18 -38.47 23.89 20.52
N VAL A 19 -39.04 24.22 21.68
CA VAL A 19 -38.99 23.39 22.89
C VAL A 19 -40.40 23.02 23.32
N ASP A 20 -40.69 21.71 23.35
CA ASP A 20 -41.92 21.16 23.93
C ASP A 20 -41.69 20.89 25.41
N TYR A 21 -42.29 21.69 26.29
CA TYR A 21 -42.10 21.63 27.74
C TYR A 21 -43.42 21.43 28.48
N PHE A 22 -43.35 20.81 29.65
CA PHE A 22 -44.50 20.66 30.54
C PHE A 22 -44.58 21.87 31.48
N ASP A 23 -45.68 22.62 31.41
CA ASP A 23 -45.87 23.90 32.09
C ASP A 23 -46.27 23.69 33.57
N ALA A 24 -45.28 23.44 34.44
CA ALA A 24 -45.48 23.15 35.85
C ALA A 24 -44.56 23.95 36.79
N GLY A 25 -45.11 24.42 37.91
CA GLY A 25 -44.36 25.00 39.02
C GLY A 25 -43.97 26.48 38.91
N ASN A 26 -44.42 27.22 37.89
CA ASN A 26 -44.11 28.64 37.63
C ASN A 26 -42.59 28.94 37.57
N GLY A 27 -42.05 29.28 36.41
CA GLY A 27 -40.63 29.57 36.25
C GLY A 27 -40.31 30.33 34.97
N SER A 28 -39.04 30.31 34.60
CA SER A 28 -38.56 30.86 33.32
C SER A 28 -37.66 29.88 32.58
N LEU A 29 -37.62 30.03 31.25
CA LEU A 29 -36.87 29.21 30.31
C LEU A 29 -36.20 30.09 29.25
N PHE A 30 -34.90 29.93 29.00
CA PHE A 30 -34.19 30.66 27.96
C PHE A 30 -32.99 29.89 27.42
N LEU A 31 -32.44 30.33 26.28
CA LEU A 31 -31.28 29.73 25.65
C LEU A 31 -30.02 30.58 25.87
N HIS A 32 -28.87 29.92 26.00
CA HIS A 32 -27.57 30.51 25.70
C HIS A 32 -27.04 29.86 24.43
N TYR A 33 -26.71 30.64 23.41
CA TYR A 33 -26.35 30.12 22.08
C TYR A 33 -25.10 30.78 21.51
N ASP A 34 -24.44 30.04 20.62
CA ASP A 34 -23.24 30.46 19.90
C ASP A 34 -23.59 31.52 18.82
N SER A 35 -23.05 32.72 18.96
CA SER A 35 -23.35 33.91 18.15
C SER A 35 -22.05 34.64 17.72
N PRO A 36 -22.04 35.46 16.64
CA PRO A 36 -20.85 36.19 16.21
C PRO A 36 -20.33 37.13 17.29
N GLY A 37 -19.01 37.08 17.53
CA GLY A 37 -18.39 37.89 18.55
C GLY A 37 -16.90 37.62 18.69
N ALA A 38 -16.15 38.63 19.11
CA ALA A 38 -14.73 38.52 19.45
C ALA A 38 -14.51 38.38 20.97
N THR A 39 -15.52 38.70 21.77
CA THR A 39 -15.50 38.58 23.23
C THR A 39 -16.54 37.57 23.73
N ILE A 40 -16.31 36.99 24.91
CA ILE A 40 -17.20 35.97 25.51
C ILE A 40 -18.69 36.41 25.57
N PRO A 41 -19.04 37.65 25.97
CA PRO A 41 -20.44 38.10 25.98
C PRO A 41 -21.09 38.20 24.60
N GLU A 42 -20.29 38.40 23.54
CA GLU A 42 -20.78 38.44 22.16
C GLU A 42 -20.88 37.03 21.56
N MET A 43 -19.94 36.14 21.92
CA MET A 43 -19.92 34.76 21.48
C MET A 43 -21.06 33.92 22.06
N PHE A 44 -21.53 34.25 23.27
CA PHE A 44 -22.57 33.51 23.99
C PHE A 44 -23.73 34.41 24.34
N LYS A 45 -24.67 34.55 23.40
CA LYS A 45 -25.86 35.38 23.62
C LYS A 45 -26.95 34.60 24.33
N ALA A 46 -27.71 35.31 25.16
CA ALA A 46 -28.92 34.78 25.77
C ALA A 46 -30.13 35.10 24.86
N SER A 47 -31.04 34.14 24.69
CA SER A 47 -32.36 34.44 24.14
C SER A 47 -33.18 35.23 25.17
N PRO A 48 -34.27 35.89 24.73
CA PRO A 48 -35.31 36.33 25.66
C PRO A 48 -35.80 35.16 26.52
N ALA A 49 -36.08 35.42 27.79
CA ALA A 49 -36.63 34.42 28.69
C ALA A 49 -38.14 34.31 28.52
N LEU A 50 -38.60 33.07 28.34
CA LEU A 50 -40.00 32.67 28.42
C LEU A 50 -40.37 32.46 29.89
N SER A 51 -41.29 33.26 30.42
CA SER A 51 -41.94 32.93 31.68
C SER A 51 -43.06 31.92 31.44
N TYR A 52 -43.11 30.88 32.27
CA TYR A 52 -44.10 29.82 32.18
C TYR A 52 -44.77 29.60 33.55
N GLY A 53 -45.96 29.02 33.53
CA GLY A 53 -46.85 28.91 34.69
C GLY A 53 -46.92 27.51 35.28
N ASP A 54 -48.05 27.18 35.90
CA ASP A 54 -48.36 25.87 36.46
C ASP A 54 -49.68 25.34 35.90
N SER A 55 -49.86 25.44 34.58
CA SER A 55 -51.10 24.97 33.94
C SER A 55 -51.21 23.45 33.85
N GLN A 56 -50.14 22.72 34.14
CA GLN A 56 -50.04 21.26 34.06
C GLN A 56 -50.41 20.70 32.67
N THR A 57 -50.04 21.45 31.62
CA THR A 57 -50.23 21.06 30.22
C THR A 57 -48.92 21.14 29.45
N TRP A 58 -48.79 20.33 28.40
CA TRP A 58 -47.67 20.45 27.45
C TRP A 58 -47.85 21.69 26.58
N LYS A 59 -46.77 22.45 26.42
CA LYS A 59 -46.69 23.66 25.58
C LYS A 59 -45.44 23.62 24.72
N THR A 60 -45.48 24.38 23.62
CA THR A 60 -44.33 24.58 22.73
C THR A 60 -43.96 26.06 22.74
N HIS A 61 -42.66 26.35 22.82
CA HIS A 61 -42.15 27.70 22.59
C HIS A 61 -41.02 27.68 21.56
N ASP A 62 -41.05 28.67 20.67
CA ASP A 62 -40.07 28.82 19.60
C ASP A 62 -39.13 29.99 19.93
N PHE A 63 -37.87 29.68 20.23
CA PHE A 63 -36.81 30.67 20.34
C PHE A 63 -36.28 30.99 18.95
N VAL A 64 -36.52 32.21 18.48
CA VAL A 64 -35.97 32.71 17.20
C VAL A 64 -34.63 33.39 17.49
N LEU A 65 -33.57 32.81 16.93
CA LEU A 65 -32.18 33.27 17.06
C LEU A 65 -31.76 33.82 15.70
N ASP A 66 -31.73 35.14 15.59
CA ASP A 66 -31.47 35.83 14.33
C ASP A 66 -29.99 35.87 13.97
N ASP A 67 -29.08 35.59 14.89
CA ASP A 67 -27.64 35.61 14.66
C ASP A 67 -26.89 34.39 15.20
N ALA A 68 -27.56 33.25 15.42
CA ALA A 68 -26.85 32.04 15.82
C ALA A 68 -25.95 31.51 14.69
N ILE A 69 -24.72 31.12 15.01
CA ILE A 69 -23.78 30.53 14.04
C ILE A 69 -23.50 29.05 14.25
N LEU A 70 -23.77 28.50 15.44
CA LEU A 70 -23.67 27.05 15.74
C LEU A 70 -22.30 26.46 15.36
N THR A 71 -21.22 27.03 15.91
CA THR A 71 -19.83 26.61 15.65
C THR A 71 -19.24 25.81 16.81
N ASN A 72 -20.09 25.16 17.62
CA ASN A 72 -19.69 24.37 18.78
C ASN A 72 -18.95 25.15 19.88
N ARG A 73 -19.00 26.51 19.89
CA ARG A 73 -18.21 27.32 20.84
C ARG A 73 -18.82 27.44 22.22
N SER A 74 -20.09 27.11 22.43
CA SER A 74 -20.79 27.21 23.72
C SER A 74 -20.39 26.07 24.67
N ASN A 75 -19.10 26.04 25.03
CA ASN A 75 -18.42 25.00 25.80
C ASN A 75 -18.61 23.60 25.18
N GLY A 76 -18.29 23.46 23.89
CA GLY A 76 -18.43 22.21 23.13
C GLY A 76 -19.87 21.87 22.72
N SER A 77 -20.73 22.89 22.60
CA SER A 77 -22.12 22.78 22.15
C SER A 77 -22.51 24.01 21.33
N ASP A 78 -23.62 23.95 20.62
CA ASP A 78 -24.16 25.09 19.86
C ASP A 78 -25.08 25.99 20.69
N PHE A 79 -25.90 25.38 21.54
CA PHE A 79 -26.73 26.11 22.49
C PHE A 79 -27.03 25.28 23.75
N ARG A 80 -27.52 25.96 24.78
CA ARG A 80 -27.87 25.43 26.09
C ARG A 80 -29.24 25.95 26.49
N LEU A 81 -30.07 25.09 27.04
CA LEU A 81 -31.36 25.46 27.61
C LEU A 81 -31.20 25.67 29.12
N THR A 82 -31.62 26.83 29.60
CA THR A 82 -31.49 27.26 30.98
C THR A 82 -32.88 27.48 31.56
N HIS A 83 -33.12 26.91 32.74
CA HIS A 83 -34.34 27.07 33.51
C HIS A 83 -34.01 27.73 34.85
N ASP A 84 -34.83 28.69 35.28
CA ASP A 84 -34.69 29.34 36.59
C ASP A 84 -36.06 29.68 37.22
N GLY A 85 -36.10 29.81 38.53
CA GLY A 85 -37.23 30.39 39.28
C GLY A 85 -38.40 29.46 39.60
N SER A 86 -38.33 28.15 39.30
CA SER A 86 -39.37 27.17 39.71
C SER A 86 -38.85 26.21 40.78
N PRO A 87 -39.65 25.86 41.80
CA PRO A 87 -39.35 24.76 42.72
C PRO A 87 -39.67 23.36 42.15
N VAL A 88 -40.17 23.26 40.91
CA VAL A 88 -40.49 22.00 40.23
C VAL A 88 -39.50 21.77 39.07
N GLU A 89 -39.08 20.53 38.87
CA GLU A 89 -38.20 20.18 37.74
C GLU A 89 -38.90 20.40 36.38
N LEU A 90 -38.21 21.08 35.46
CA LEU A 90 -38.67 21.28 34.10
C LEU A 90 -38.63 19.96 33.31
N THR A 91 -39.77 19.54 32.76
CA THR A 91 -39.86 18.36 31.88
C THR A 91 -39.97 18.77 30.42
N ILE A 92 -39.19 18.14 29.53
CA ILE A 92 -39.12 18.45 28.09
C ILE A 92 -39.37 17.17 27.28
N ALA A 93 -40.29 17.24 26.33
CA ALA A 93 -40.61 16.12 25.44
C ALA A 93 -39.77 16.13 24.16
N ALA A 94 -39.47 17.32 23.62
CA ALA A 94 -38.70 17.47 22.39
C ALA A 94 -38.02 18.84 22.31
N VAL A 95 -36.87 18.87 21.64
CA VAL A 95 -36.23 20.09 21.14
C VAL A 95 -36.01 19.90 19.64
N ARG A 96 -36.48 20.84 18.82
CA ARG A 96 -36.36 20.82 17.36
C ARG A 96 -35.63 22.07 16.88
N VAL A 97 -34.68 21.91 15.97
CA VAL A 97 -33.89 23.02 15.41
C VAL A 97 -34.20 23.18 13.92
N THR A 98 -34.67 24.35 13.53
CA THR A 98 -35.00 24.70 12.14
C THR A 98 -34.11 25.85 11.69
N VAL A 99 -33.39 25.68 10.59
CA VAL A 99 -32.69 26.78 9.93
C VAL A 99 -33.64 27.38 8.90
N VAL A 100 -33.95 28.66 9.06
CA VAL A 100 -34.84 29.43 8.18
C VAL A 100 -33.96 30.34 7.31
N PRO A 101 -33.77 30.00 6.02
CA PRO A 101 -32.90 30.76 5.15
C PRO A 101 -33.42 32.18 4.95
N ARG A 102 -32.53 33.17 5.06
CA ARG A 102 -32.89 34.60 4.90
C ARG A 102 -33.28 34.96 3.47
N GLN A 103 -32.86 34.15 2.50
CA GLN A 103 -33.28 34.21 1.10
C GLN A 103 -33.60 32.80 0.60
N LEU A 104 -34.73 32.63 -0.09
CA LEU A 104 -35.11 31.34 -0.67
C LEU A 104 -34.24 31.04 -1.90
N ASP A 105 -33.33 30.09 -1.76
CA ASP A 105 -32.52 29.61 -2.87
C ASP A 105 -33.23 28.45 -3.59
N LEU A 106 -34.06 28.81 -4.57
CA LEU A 106 -34.86 27.86 -5.35
C LEU A 106 -34.01 26.79 -6.04
N LYS A 107 -32.72 27.05 -6.29
CA LYS A 107 -31.81 26.16 -7.02
C LYS A 107 -30.99 25.24 -6.13
N ALA A 108 -31.06 25.36 -4.80
CA ALA A 108 -30.23 24.60 -3.86
C ALA A 108 -30.37 23.09 -4.06
N GLY A 109 -31.59 22.56 -4.01
CA GLY A 109 -31.80 21.12 -4.20
C GLY A 109 -31.37 20.62 -5.59
N LEU A 110 -31.51 21.43 -6.64
CA LEU A 110 -31.04 21.08 -7.98
C LEU A 110 -29.50 21.04 -8.04
N ARG A 111 -28.81 21.99 -7.40
CA ARG A 111 -27.34 21.99 -7.27
C ARG A 111 -26.85 20.74 -6.54
N ASP A 112 -27.47 20.40 -5.42
CA ASP A 112 -27.07 19.24 -4.62
C ASP A 112 -27.28 17.92 -5.39
N LEU A 113 -28.39 17.81 -6.13
CA LEU A 113 -28.65 16.64 -6.94
C LEU A 113 -27.74 16.57 -8.18
N VAL A 114 -27.42 17.70 -8.81
CA VAL A 114 -26.41 17.76 -9.89
C VAL A 114 -25.06 17.26 -9.38
N ALA A 115 -24.61 17.73 -8.22
CA ALA A 115 -23.38 17.25 -7.60
C ALA A 115 -23.45 15.73 -7.33
N THR A 116 -24.54 15.23 -6.74
CA THR A 116 -24.73 13.81 -6.45
C THR A 116 -24.72 12.94 -7.72
N ALA A 117 -25.44 13.36 -8.76
CA ALA A 117 -25.51 12.65 -10.03
C ALA A 117 -24.15 12.67 -10.76
N GLU A 118 -23.39 13.75 -10.66
CA GLU A 118 -22.04 13.84 -11.19
C GLU A 118 -21.07 12.87 -10.51
N LEU A 119 -21.18 12.71 -9.19
CA LEU A 119 -20.39 11.71 -8.46
C LEU A 119 -20.75 10.29 -8.91
N ALA A 120 -22.05 9.98 -9.04
CA ALA A 120 -22.50 8.68 -9.54
C ALA A 120 -22.03 8.42 -10.98
N HIS A 121 -22.11 9.43 -11.86
CA HIS A 121 -21.61 9.35 -13.23
C HIS A 121 -20.09 9.16 -13.28
N TYR A 122 -19.34 9.89 -12.46
CA TYR A 122 -17.88 9.78 -12.37
C TYR A 122 -17.45 8.37 -11.95
N ALA A 123 -18.07 7.86 -10.89
CA ALA A 123 -17.84 6.54 -10.32
C ALA A 123 -18.10 5.39 -11.29
N ALA A 124 -19.16 5.50 -12.08
CA ALA A 124 -19.70 4.36 -12.80
C ALA A 124 -18.78 3.81 -13.89
N ARG A 125 -18.89 2.50 -14.08
CA ARG A 125 -18.28 1.74 -15.18
C ARG A 125 -19.37 1.10 -16.01
N GLU A 126 -19.25 1.17 -17.33
CA GLU A 126 -20.18 0.44 -18.21
C GLU A 126 -19.65 -0.96 -18.51
N GLY A 127 -20.53 -1.96 -18.50
CA GLY A 127 -20.23 -3.35 -18.82
C GLY A 127 -21.30 -4.31 -18.31
N THR A 128 -20.90 -5.54 -18.00
CA THR A 128 -21.80 -6.65 -17.66
C THR A 128 -21.40 -7.37 -16.38
N ARG A 129 -20.48 -6.80 -15.58
CA ARG A 129 -20.03 -7.36 -14.30
C ARG A 129 -20.76 -6.69 -13.13
N ASP A 130 -20.77 -7.36 -11.98
CA ASP A 130 -21.35 -6.80 -10.75
C ASP A 130 -20.87 -5.36 -10.47
N GLY A 131 -21.81 -4.47 -10.15
CA GLY A 131 -21.55 -3.06 -9.88
C GLY A 131 -21.29 -2.19 -11.13
N GLN A 132 -21.17 -2.79 -12.31
CA GLN A 132 -21.14 -2.06 -13.58
C GLN A 132 -22.56 -1.70 -14.02
N TYR A 133 -22.67 -0.77 -14.96
CA TYR A 133 -23.91 -0.30 -15.55
C TYR A 133 -23.99 -0.75 -17.02
N PRO A 134 -25.18 -0.98 -17.59
CA PRO A 134 -25.32 -1.31 -19.00
C PRO A 134 -24.67 -0.24 -19.91
N PRO A 135 -24.06 -0.64 -21.05
CA PRO A 135 -23.54 0.31 -22.03
C PRO A 135 -24.59 1.35 -22.45
N GLY A 136 -24.22 2.63 -22.43
CA GLY A 136 -25.10 3.77 -22.71
C GLY A 136 -25.75 4.42 -21.47
N SER A 137 -25.77 3.75 -20.31
CA SER A 137 -26.34 4.30 -19.08
C SER A 137 -25.63 5.58 -18.61
N LYS A 138 -24.30 5.66 -18.76
CA LYS A 138 -23.53 6.87 -18.40
C LYS A 138 -23.85 8.04 -19.32
N ALA A 139 -23.94 7.79 -20.62
CA ALA A 139 -24.29 8.83 -21.59
C ALA A 139 -25.69 9.40 -21.32
N ALA A 140 -26.64 8.55 -20.94
CA ALA A 140 -27.98 8.98 -20.54
C ALA A 140 -27.96 9.85 -19.28
N LEU A 141 -27.24 9.44 -18.23
CA LEU A 141 -27.11 10.23 -17.00
C LEU A 141 -26.41 11.57 -17.26
N ALA A 142 -25.33 11.58 -18.05
CA ALA A 142 -24.61 12.79 -18.43
C ALA A 142 -25.51 13.80 -19.17
N ALA A 143 -26.39 13.32 -20.05
CA ALA A 143 -27.35 14.18 -20.73
C ALA A 143 -28.35 14.83 -19.76
N ALA A 144 -28.84 14.08 -18.76
CA ALA A 144 -29.72 14.61 -17.71
C ALA A 144 -29.01 15.66 -16.83
N ILE A 145 -27.75 15.38 -16.44
CA ILE A 145 -26.90 16.34 -15.70
C ILE A 145 -26.72 17.63 -16.50
N ALA A 146 -26.41 17.53 -17.80
CA ALA A 146 -26.23 18.70 -18.65
C ALA A 146 -27.50 19.56 -18.77
N GLN A 147 -28.68 18.93 -18.86
CA GLN A 147 -29.97 19.64 -18.86
C GLN A 147 -30.21 20.36 -17.53
N ALA A 148 -29.93 19.71 -16.40
CA ALA A 148 -30.05 20.30 -15.07
C ALA A 148 -29.10 21.48 -14.89
N ARG A 149 -27.83 21.36 -15.31
CA ARG A 149 -26.86 22.47 -15.33
C ARG A 149 -27.35 23.66 -16.16
N GLY A 150 -27.94 23.41 -17.32
CA GLY A 150 -28.52 24.47 -18.14
C GLY A 150 -29.60 25.30 -17.42
N VAL A 151 -30.34 24.70 -16.48
CA VAL A 151 -31.31 25.42 -15.62
C VAL A 151 -30.61 26.14 -14.46
N LEU A 152 -29.56 25.54 -13.89
CA LEU A 152 -28.74 26.18 -12.86
C LEU A 152 -28.06 27.46 -13.37
N ASP A 153 -27.50 27.42 -14.58
CA ASP A 153 -26.78 28.52 -15.21
C ASP A 153 -27.70 29.63 -15.74
N ASN A 154 -29.02 29.39 -15.78
CA ASN A 154 -30.01 30.39 -16.21
C ASN A 154 -30.51 31.20 -15.01
N ASP A 155 -30.00 32.42 -14.84
CA ASP A 155 -30.41 33.34 -13.76
C ASP A 155 -31.91 33.71 -13.77
N SER A 156 -32.59 33.53 -14.92
CA SER A 156 -34.02 33.77 -15.08
C SER A 156 -34.89 32.51 -14.97
N ALA A 157 -34.32 31.38 -14.53
CA ALA A 157 -35.07 30.14 -14.37
C ALA A 157 -36.21 30.29 -13.35
N THR A 158 -37.43 29.93 -13.75
CA THR A 158 -38.60 29.97 -12.87
C THR A 158 -38.60 28.80 -11.89
N GLU A 159 -39.32 28.93 -10.77
CA GLU A 159 -39.52 27.84 -9.80
C GLU A 159 -40.02 26.54 -10.48
N ALA A 160 -40.97 26.65 -11.41
CA ALA A 160 -41.48 25.51 -12.16
C ALA A 160 -40.40 24.85 -13.04
N GLN A 161 -39.50 25.62 -13.64
CA GLN A 161 -38.38 25.09 -14.42
C GLN A 161 -37.35 24.38 -13.54
N VAL A 162 -37.05 24.95 -12.37
CA VAL A 162 -36.13 24.33 -11.40
C VAL A 162 -36.72 23.03 -10.82
N ALA A 163 -38.00 23.03 -10.45
CA ALA A 163 -38.70 21.84 -9.96
C ALA A 163 -38.77 20.73 -11.03
N ALA A 164 -39.05 21.09 -12.29
CA ALA A 164 -39.06 20.12 -13.39
C ALA A 164 -37.67 19.52 -13.66
N ALA A 165 -36.61 20.34 -13.64
CA ALA A 165 -35.24 19.87 -13.81
C ALA A 165 -34.78 18.98 -12.64
N LEU A 166 -35.16 19.33 -11.41
CA LEU A 166 -34.89 18.53 -10.21
C LEU A 166 -35.53 17.15 -10.33
N GLN A 167 -36.83 17.09 -10.66
CA GLN A 167 -37.54 15.82 -10.83
C GLN A 167 -36.96 14.97 -11.97
N ALA A 168 -36.67 15.59 -13.12
CA ALA A 168 -36.09 14.88 -14.26
C ALA A 168 -34.72 14.28 -13.94
N LEU A 169 -33.84 15.04 -13.27
CA LEU A 169 -32.55 14.52 -12.84
C LEU A 169 -32.70 13.45 -11.75
N TYR A 170 -33.66 13.60 -10.84
CA TYR A 170 -33.91 12.62 -9.78
C TYR A 170 -34.31 11.28 -10.37
N ASP A 171 -35.24 11.29 -11.32
CA ASP A 171 -35.69 10.07 -12.00
C ASP A 171 -34.57 9.44 -12.84
N ALA A 172 -33.76 10.25 -13.53
CA ALA A 172 -32.60 9.77 -14.28
C ALA A 172 -31.55 9.13 -13.36
N HIS A 173 -31.22 9.79 -12.25
CA HIS A 173 -30.26 9.30 -11.26
C HIS A 173 -30.74 8.01 -10.59
N ARG A 174 -32.00 7.94 -10.18
CA ARG A 174 -32.60 6.73 -9.60
C ARG A 174 -32.63 5.56 -10.60
N THR A 175 -33.01 5.83 -11.84
CA THR A 175 -33.02 4.83 -12.92
C THR A 175 -31.61 4.31 -13.19
N PHE A 176 -30.63 5.22 -13.20
CA PHE A 176 -29.23 4.88 -13.36
C PHE A 176 -28.78 3.92 -12.26
N LEU A 177 -28.91 4.29 -10.98
CA LEU A 177 -28.53 3.47 -9.83
C LEU A 177 -29.22 2.10 -9.83
N ALA A 178 -30.52 2.05 -10.18
CA ALA A 178 -31.28 0.80 -10.25
C ALA A 178 -30.85 -0.12 -11.42
N SER A 179 -30.12 0.40 -12.41
CA SER A 179 -29.66 -0.38 -13.56
C SER A 179 -28.32 -1.09 -13.32
N ALA A 180 -27.70 -0.92 -12.15
CA ALA A 180 -26.47 -1.62 -11.79
C ALA A 180 -26.64 -3.14 -11.96
N VAL A 181 -25.67 -3.77 -12.63
CA VAL A 181 -25.64 -5.20 -12.86
C VAL A 181 -25.35 -5.92 -11.55
N ASP A 182 -26.13 -6.95 -11.27
CA ASP A 182 -25.93 -7.86 -10.14
C ASP A 182 -26.17 -9.30 -10.59
N THR A 183 -25.15 -10.14 -10.44
CA THR A 183 -25.14 -11.55 -10.81
C THR A 183 -25.46 -12.49 -9.64
N ASP A 184 -25.83 -11.96 -8.47
CA ASP A 184 -26.28 -12.77 -7.35
C ASP A 184 -27.58 -13.54 -7.68
N LEU A 185 -27.45 -14.87 -7.73
CA LEU A 185 -28.54 -15.80 -7.99
C LEU A 185 -29.44 -15.99 -6.78
N ALA A 186 -28.97 -15.68 -5.57
CA ALA A 186 -29.74 -15.77 -4.34
C ALA A 186 -30.69 -14.57 -4.17
N ARG A 187 -30.36 -13.39 -4.70
CA ARG A 187 -31.17 -12.17 -4.60
C ARG A 187 -32.64 -12.33 -5.02
N PRO A 188 -32.99 -12.93 -6.18
CA PRO A 188 -34.39 -13.21 -6.54
C PRO A 188 -34.94 -14.51 -5.93
N GLY A 189 -34.12 -15.25 -5.16
CA GLY A 189 -34.48 -16.54 -4.56
C GLY A 189 -35.18 -16.41 -3.21
N THR A 190 -35.50 -17.56 -2.60
CA THR A 190 -36.06 -17.62 -1.25
C THR A 190 -35.02 -18.18 -0.29
N VAL A 191 -34.72 -17.45 0.79
CA VAL A 191 -33.83 -17.92 1.86
C VAL A 191 -34.66 -18.49 3.01
N THR A 192 -34.22 -19.63 3.54
CA THR A 192 -34.81 -20.32 4.70
C THR A 192 -33.69 -20.69 5.68
N ALA A 193 -34.01 -20.82 6.96
CA ALA A 193 -33.03 -21.17 7.99
C ALA A 193 -33.52 -22.33 8.86
N SER A 194 -32.59 -22.95 9.60
CA SER A 194 -32.89 -23.86 10.71
C SER A 194 -33.68 -23.20 11.83
N SER A 195 -33.36 -21.94 12.14
CA SER A 195 -33.97 -21.15 13.22
C SER A 195 -33.84 -19.65 12.93
N SER A 196 -34.59 -18.82 13.67
CA SER A 196 -34.43 -17.36 13.69
C SER A 196 -34.70 -16.81 15.08
N ALA A 197 -33.90 -15.85 15.53
CA ALA A 197 -34.20 -15.07 16.72
C ALA A 197 -35.50 -14.25 16.54
N ALA A 198 -36.14 -13.88 17.65
CA ALA A 198 -37.35 -13.07 17.61
C ALA A 198 -37.11 -11.76 16.85
N GLY A 199 -37.96 -11.46 15.85
CA GLY A 199 -37.83 -10.27 15.00
C GLY A 199 -36.83 -10.41 13.85
N SER A 200 -36.10 -11.53 13.73
CA SER A 200 -35.18 -11.78 12.62
C SER A 200 -35.80 -12.66 11.52
N SER A 201 -35.49 -12.35 10.26
CA SER A 201 -35.98 -13.07 9.08
C SER A 201 -34.82 -13.57 8.22
N PRO A 202 -34.85 -14.82 7.71
CA PRO A 202 -33.84 -15.30 6.78
C PRO A 202 -33.73 -14.48 5.48
N ALA A 203 -34.81 -13.80 5.09
CA ALA A 203 -34.83 -12.94 3.89
C ALA A 203 -33.90 -11.72 4.01
N ALA A 204 -33.53 -11.32 5.23
CA ALA A 204 -32.55 -10.26 5.44
C ALA A 204 -31.15 -10.62 4.94
N ALA A 205 -30.87 -11.90 4.69
CA ALA A 205 -29.59 -12.32 4.12
C ALA A 205 -29.52 -12.17 2.58
N ASN A 206 -30.61 -11.89 1.87
CA ASN A 206 -30.60 -11.76 0.40
C ASN A 206 -31.40 -10.57 -0.15
N ASP A 207 -31.77 -9.60 0.70
CA ASP A 207 -32.51 -8.40 0.31
C ASP A 207 -31.62 -7.34 -0.37
N GLY A 208 -30.29 -7.45 -0.20
CA GLY A 208 -29.31 -6.51 -0.73
C GLY A 208 -29.14 -5.25 0.12
N ASP A 209 -29.65 -5.25 1.35
CA ASP A 209 -29.48 -4.16 2.32
C ASP A 209 -28.44 -4.57 3.38
N ALA A 210 -27.26 -3.95 3.33
CA ALA A 210 -26.19 -4.26 4.28
C ALA A 210 -26.49 -3.84 5.73
N THR A 211 -27.62 -3.17 6.00
CA THR A 211 -28.06 -2.78 7.34
C THR A 211 -29.01 -3.79 7.99
N THR A 212 -29.56 -4.73 7.23
CA THR A 212 -30.38 -5.82 7.74
C THR A 212 -29.53 -7.07 7.96
N THR A 213 -29.99 -7.99 8.80
CA THR A 213 -29.24 -9.21 9.15
C THR A 213 -30.18 -10.32 9.58
N TRP A 214 -29.94 -11.54 9.10
CA TRP A 214 -30.52 -12.74 9.70
C TRP A 214 -29.70 -13.16 10.93
N THR A 215 -30.37 -13.40 12.05
CA THR A 215 -29.79 -13.88 13.31
C THR A 215 -30.46 -15.20 13.69
N SER A 216 -29.66 -16.25 13.91
CA SER A 216 -30.14 -17.55 14.41
C SER A 216 -30.73 -17.42 15.83
N ALA A 217 -31.67 -18.29 16.22
CA ALA A 217 -32.30 -18.25 17.56
C ALA A 217 -31.34 -18.53 18.73
N GLY A 218 -30.18 -19.14 18.44
CA GLY A 218 -29.14 -19.51 19.39
C GLY A 218 -29.42 -20.84 20.10
N GLY A 219 -28.36 -21.63 20.35
CA GLY A 219 -28.43 -22.80 21.25
C GLY A 219 -28.54 -24.21 20.62
N GLY A 220 -28.02 -24.46 19.41
CA GLY A 220 -28.02 -25.81 18.82
C GLY A 220 -26.76 -26.17 18.03
N ALA A 221 -26.40 -27.46 18.03
CA ALA A 221 -25.45 -28.01 17.06
C ALA A 221 -26.19 -28.21 15.73
N GLY A 222 -25.95 -27.34 14.74
CA GLY A 222 -26.44 -27.51 13.36
C GLY A 222 -27.31 -26.39 12.80
N GLU A 223 -26.92 -25.12 13.02
CA GLU A 223 -27.58 -24.00 12.35
C GLU A 223 -27.23 -23.96 10.86
N TRP A 224 -28.20 -23.67 10.01
CA TRP A 224 -27.99 -23.53 8.57
C TRP A 224 -28.87 -22.44 7.96
N LEU A 225 -28.37 -21.88 6.86
CA LEU A 225 -29.07 -20.92 6.02
C LEU A 225 -29.06 -21.44 4.57
N ARG A 226 -30.22 -21.49 3.90
CA ARG A 226 -30.39 -22.11 2.58
C ARG A 226 -31.12 -21.19 1.62
N ALA A 227 -30.51 -20.94 0.46
CA ALA A 227 -31.13 -20.27 -0.67
C ALA A 227 -31.73 -21.29 -1.67
N ASP A 228 -33.00 -21.15 -2.03
CA ASP A 228 -33.63 -21.77 -3.21
C ASP A 228 -33.56 -20.80 -4.38
N LEU A 229 -32.82 -21.18 -5.43
CA LEU A 229 -32.62 -20.39 -6.65
C LEU A 229 -33.81 -20.46 -7.63
N GLY A 230 -34.90 -21.14 -7.23
CA GLY A 230 -36.13 -21.37 -7.98
C GLY A 230 -36.02 -22.45 -9.07
N ARG A 231 -34.82 -22.66 -9.63
CA ARG A 231 -34.49 -23.71 -10.59
C ARG A 231 -33.03 -24.13 -10.47
N ALA A 232 -32.69 -25.31 -10.96
CA ALA A 232 -31.31 -25.75 -11.02
C ALA A 232 -30.49 -24.89 -11.99
N ARG A 233 -29.33 -24.38 -11.55
CA ARG A 233 -28.40 -23.52 -12.31
C ARG A 233 -26.95 -23.88 -11.96
N PRO A 234 -25.97 -23.61 -12.82
CA PRO A 234 -24.56 -23.70 -12.44
C PRO A 234 -24.23 -22.70 -11.33
N VAL A 235 -23.43 -23.09 -10.34
CA VAL A 235 -22.91 -22.27 -9.24
C VAL A 235 -21.49 -22.69 -8.89
N ASN A 236 -20.65 -21.76 -8.42
CA ASN A 236 -19.25 -22.02 -8.05
C ASN A 236 -18.64 -21.02 -7.06
N ASP A 237 -19.42 -20.06 -6.56
CA ASP A 237 -18.96 -19.03 -5.63
C ASP A 237 -20.07 -18.69 -4.66
N VAL A 238 -19.72 -18.65 -3.38
CA VAL A 238 -20.58 -18.16 -2.30
C VAL A 238 -19.83 -17.07 -1.55
N LEU A 239 -20.44 -15.89 -1.45
CA LEU A 239 -19.96 -14.78 -0.63
C LEU A 239 -20.90 -14.62 0.56
N VAL A 240 -20.32 -14.62 1.76
CA VAL A 240 -21.05 -14.41 3.02
C VAL A 240 -20.56 -13.09 3.63
N GLN A 241 -21.49 -12.18 3.89
CA GLN A 241 -21.27 -10.99 4.71
C GLN A 241 -21.80 -11.29 6.11
N TRP A 242 -20.90 -11.28 7.08
CA TRP A 242 -21.21 -11.59 8.47
C TRP A 242 -21.64 -10.33 9.22
N GLY A 243 -22.51 -10.49 10.22
CA GLY A 243 -22.81 -9.45 11.19
C GLY A 243 -21.84 -9.52 12.38
N ASN A 244 -22.35 -9.20 13.58
CA ASN A 244 -21.55 -9.20 14.80
C ASN A 244 -21.20 -10.61 15.27
N ALA A 245 -22.11 -11.56 15.07
CA ALA A 245 -21.88 -12.97 15.33
C ALA A 245 -21.56 -13.75 14.04
N TYR A 246 -20.44 -14.48 14.01
CA TYR A 246 -19.94 -15.14 12.80
C TYR A 246 -19.57 -16.60 13.07
N SER A 247 -19.45 -17.37 11.98
CA SER A 247 -19.00 -18.75 12.06
C SER A 247 -17.54 -18.88 11.63
N PRO A 248 -16.59 -19.17 12.55
CA PRO A 248 -15.20 -19.44 12.19
C PRO A 248 -15.01 -20.77 11.45
N ASP A 249 -16.06 -21.60 11.36
CA ASP A 249 -16.03 -22.91 10.72
C ASP A 249 -17.41 -23.26 10.16
N TYR A 250 -17.54 -23.23 8.83
CA TYR A 250 -18.77 -23.55 8.12
C TYR A 250 -18.50 -24.28 6.80
N THR A 251 -19.49 -25.03 6.34
CA THR A 251 -19.45 -25.69 5.03
C THR A 251 -20.46 -25.09 4.06
N VAL A 252 -20.11 -25.10 2.78
CA VAL A 252 -21.03 -24.80 1.69
C VAL A 252 -21.46 -26.11 1.06
N GLU A 253 -22.77 -26.29 0.97
CA GLU A 253 -23.38 -27.49 0.46
C GLU A 253 -24.38 -27.15 -0.66
N VAL A 254 -24.52 -28.06 -1.61
CA VAL A 254 -25.43 -27.89 -2.75
C VAL A 254 -26.38 -29.08 -2.88
N SER A 255 -27.58 -28.82 -3.40
CA SER A 255 -28.59 -29.84 -3.67
C SER A 255 -29.44 -29.49 -4.89
N ARG A 256 -29.98 -30.53 -5.55
CA ARG A 256 -30.99 -30.39 -6.62
C ARG A 256 -32.42 -30.59 -6.13
N ASP A 257 -32.60 -31.36 -5.05
CA ASP A 257 -33.92 -31.78 -4.53
C ASP A 257 -34.28 -31.13 -3.18
N GLY A 258 -33.31 -30.48 -2.53
CA GLY A 258 -33.50 -29.79 -1.25
C GLY A 258 -33.41 -30.69 -0.02
N THR A 259 -33.17 -31.99 -0.20
CA THR A 259 -33.11 -33.03 0.83
C THR A 259 -31.75 -33.72 0.90
N SER A 260 -31.13 -34.03 -0.25
CA SER A 260 -29.81 -34.66 -0.36
C SER A 260 -28.76 -33.58 -0.66
N TYR A 261 -27.79 -33.38 0.22
CA TYR A 261 -26.76 -32.34 0.09
C TYR A 261 -25.37 -32.93 -0.17
N THR A 262 -24.57 -32.20 -0.93
CA THR A 262 -23.16 -32.49 -1.15
C THR A 262 -22.34 -31.28 -0.72
N THR A 263 -21.38 -31.48 0.18
CA THR A 263 -20.39 -30.48 0.56
C THR A 263 -19.49 -30.17 -0.63
N VAL A 264 -19.41 -28.90 -1.00
CA VAL A 264 -18.57 -28.42 -2.11
C VAL A 264 -17.45 -27.48 -1.65
N GLY A 265 -17.54 -26.95 -0.43
CA GLY A 265 -16.48 -26.14 0.17
C GLY A 265 -16.54 -26.11 1.69
N HIS A 266 -15.40 -25.76 2.30
CA HIS A 266 -15.20 -25.66 3.75
C HIS A 266 -14.37 -24.40 4.01
N SER A 267 -14.88 -23.50 4.84
CA SER A 267 -14.32 -22.17 5.04
C SER A 267 -14.56 -21.66 6.46
N GLY A 268 -13.88 -20.57 6.82
CA GLY A 268 -14.06 -19.86 8.08
C GLY A 268 -14.16 -18.35 7.88
N ALA A 269 -14.99 -17.70 8.71
CA ALA A 269 -15.08 -16.26 8.75
C ALA A 269 -13.82 -15.63 9.37
N PRO A 270 -13.17 -14.64 8.72
CA PRO A 270 -12.06 -13.89 9.29
C PRO A 270 -12.59 -12.78 10.22
N GLY A 271 -13.34 -13.17 11.25
CA GLY A 271 -14.08 -12.26 12.12
C GLY A 271 -15.38 -11.77 11.48
N THR A 272 -15.73 -10.50 11.70
CA THR A 272 -16.95 -9.86 11.18
C THR A 272 -16.83 -9.40 9.72
N LYS A 273 -15.70 -9.71 9.06
CA LYS A 273 -15.47 -9.39 7.64
C LYS A 273 -16.09 -10.44 6.73
N SER A 274 -16.36 -10.09 5.47
CA SER A 274 -16.87 -11.05 4.48
C SER A 274 -15.94 -12.25 4.28
N SER A 275 -16.53 -13.43 4.05
CA SER A 275 -15.79 -14.64 3.64
C SER A 275 -16.29 -15.18 2.32
N ARG A 276 -15.41 -15.82 1.54
CA ARG A 276 -15.74 -16.33 0.22
C ARG A 276 -15.38 -17.81 0.11
N THR A 277 -16.27 -18.59 -0.49
CA THR A 277 -16.03 -20.02 -0.76
C THR A 277 -16.19 -20.29 -2.24
N ARG A 278 -15.08 -20.60 -2.92
CA ARG A 278 -15.07 -21.08 -4.31
C ARG A 278 -15.02 -22.60 -4.33
N PHE A 279 -15.57 -23.18 -5.40
CA PHE A 279 -15.58 -24.62 -5.61
C PHE A 279 -15.76 -24.96 -7.09
N PRO A 280 -15.55 -26.22 -7.54
CA PRO A 280 -15.81 -26.62 -8.91
C PRO A 280 -17.27 -26.35 -9.34
N THR A 281 -17.48 -25.85 -10.55
CA THR A 281 -18.83 -25.54 -11.07
C THR A 281 -19.76 -26.74 -10.97
N THR A 282 -20.82 -26.56 -10.18
CA THR A 282 -21.80 -27.58 -9.86
C THR A 282 -23.20 -27.09 -10.19
N THR A 283 -24.06 -27.94 -10.73
CA THR A 283 -25.47 -27.58 -10.98
C THR A 283 -26.31 -27.82 -9.73
N ALA A 284 -26.86 -26.75 -9.16
CA ALA A 284 -27.63 -26.76 -7.92
C ALA A 284 -28.91 -25.92 -8.04
N ARG A 285 -29.96 -26.30 -7.30
CA ARG A 285 -31.14 -25.46 -7.04
C ARG A 285 -31.08 -24.86 -5.64
N TYR A 286 -30.60 -25.64 -4.68
CA TYR A 286 -30.45 -25.23 -3.29
C TYR A 286 -28.97 -25.11 -2.96
N VAL A 287 -28.61 -24.00 -2.32
CA VAL A 287 -27.27 -23.78 -1.75
C VAL A 287 -27.44 -23.51 -0.26
N ARG A 288 -26.70 -24.23 0.58
CA ARG A 288 -26.82 -24.19 2.04
C ARG A 288 -25.47 -23.84 2.68
N LEU A 289 -25.48 -22.84 3.55
CA LEU A 289 -24.45 -22.59 4.54
C LEU A 289 -24.78 -23.45 5.76
N ASN A 290 -23.90 -24.38 6.11
CA ASN A 290 -24.03 -25.19 7.32
C ASN A 290 -23.00 -24.70 8.35
N LEU A 291 -23.49 -24.03 9.40
CA LEU A 291 -22.73 -23.24 10.36
C LEU A 291 -22.40 -24.13 11.58
N THR A 292 -21.22 -24.74 11.56
CA THR A 292 -20.87 -25.84 12.46
C THR A 292 -20.05 -25.42 13.68
N GLY A 293 -19.35 -24.28 13.63
CA GLY A 293 -18.60 -23.73 14.76
C GLY A 293 -19.09 -22.35 15.19
N TYR A 294 -19.20 -22.13 16.51
CA TYR A 294 -19.39 -20.82 17.11
C TYR A 294 -18.04 -20.18 17.43
N ALA A 295 -17.87 -18.88 17.15
CA ALA A 295 -16.70 -18.17 17.65
C ALA A 295 -16.74 -18.08 19.19
N ALA A 296 -15.56 -17.98 19.81
CA ALA A 296 -15.45 -17.88 21.26
C ALA A 296 -16.32 -16.75 21.83
N GLY A 297 -17.18 -17.09 22.80
CA GLY A 297 -18.08 -16.15 23.47
C GLY A 297 -19.39 -15.86 22.73
N LEU A 298 -19.63 -16.45 21.56
CA LEU A 298 -20.87 -16.28 20.80
C LEU A 298 -21.80 -17.50 20.96
N THR A 299 -23.12 -17.24 20.86
CA THR A 299 -24.17 -18.27 20.96
C THR A 299 -25.15 -18.26 19.79
N SER A 300 -24.98 -17.34 18.84
CA SER A 300 -25.77 -17.16 17.63
C SER A 300 -24.87 -16.92 16.41
N PHE A 301 -25.48 -16.84 15.22
CA PHE A 301 -24.86 -16.41 13.98
C PHE A 301 -25.66 -15.28 13.34
N ASP A 302 -24.96 -14.33 12.74
CA ASP A 302 -25.48 -13.17 12.03
C ASP A 302 -24.99 -13.19 10.58
N VAL A 303 -25.92 -13.21 9.62
CA VAL A 303 -25.63 -13.12 8.18
C VAL A 303 -26.37 -11.92 7.59
N ALA A 304 -25.60 -10.88 7.26
CA ALA A 304 -26.07 -9.67 6.57
C ALA A 304 -26.15 -9.85 5.05
N GLY A 305 -25.48 -10.88 4.51
CA GLY A 305 -25.52 -11.17 3.08
C GLY A 305 -25.12 -12.61 2.78
N PHE A 306 -25.92 -13.29 1.97
CA PHE A 306 -25.70 -14.65 1.48
C PHE A 306 -25.91 -14.66 -0.03
N GLN A 307 -24.81 -14.49 -0.76
CA GLN A 307 -24.82 -14.34 -2.20
C GLN A 307 -24.30 -15.63 -2.85
N VAL A 308 -24.96 -16.05 -3.93
CA VAL A 308 -24.63 -17.26 -4.69
C VAL A 308 -24.39 -16.86 -6.15
N ARG A 309 -23.23 -17.20 -6.70
CA ARG A 309 -22.88 -16.79 -8.08
C ARG A 309 -22.45 -17.94 -8.96
N HIS A 310 -22.61 -17.73 -10.26
CA HIS A 310 -21.91 -18.47 -11.31
C HIS A 310 -20.84 -17.57 -11.90
N GLN A 311 -19.65 -17.67 -11.33
CA GLN A 311 -18.50 -16.91 -11.76
C GLN A 311 -17.89 -17.55 -12.99
N ARG A 312 -17.57 -16.72 -13.98
CA ARG A 312 -16.96 -17.17 -15.22
C ARG A 312 -15.61 -17.84 -14.93
N THR A 313 -15.38 -18.99 -15.54
CA THR A 313 -14.08 -19.69 -15.48
C THR A 313 -13.38 -19.51 -16.83
N VAL A 314 -12.16 -18.99 -16.81
CA VAL A 314 -11.32 -18.82 -17.99
C VAL A 314 -10.07 -19.68 -17.83
N THR A 315 -9.68 -20.39 -18.90
CA THR A 315 -8.42 -21.15 -18.93
C THR A 315 -7.38 -20.36 -19.71
N PRO A 316 -6.26 -19.96 -19.10
CA PRO A 316 -5.21 -19.22 -19.79
C PRO A 316 -4.47 -20.10 -20.80
N ALA A 317 -3.83 -19.47 -21.79
CA ALA A 317 -3.02 -20.13 -22.80
C ALA A 317 -1.55 -19.64 -22.73
N PRO A 318 -0.80 -20.04 -21.68
CA PRO A 318 0.50 -19.47 -21.42
C PRO A 318 1.51 -19.79 -22.52
N ARG A 319 2.28 -18.79 -22.91
CA ARG A 319 3.38 -18.90 -23.86
C ARG A 319 4.55 -18.03 -23.46
N ILE A 320 5.76 -18.47 -23.80
CA ILE A 320 6.92 -17.57 -23.78
C ILE A 320 6.76 -16.54 -24.90
N VAL A 321 6.99 -15.28 -24.56
CA VAL A 321 7.02 -14.17 -25.51
C VAL A 321 8.46 -13.94 -25.95
N LYS A 322 8.68 -13.90 -27.26
CA LYS A 322 9.95 -13.43 -27.82
C LYS A 322 9.92 -11.91 -27.88
N THR A 323 10.57 -11.25 -26.95
CA THR A 323 10.69 -9.79 -26.92
C THR A 323 11.74 -9.31 -27.92
N LYS A 324 11.54 -8.08 -28.42
CA LYS A 324 12.50 -7.37 -29.25
C LYS A 324 13.52 -6.63 -28.38
N TYR A 325 13.08 -6.12 -27.24
CA TYR A 325 13.93 -5.34 -26.33
C TYR A 325 14.31 -6.14 -25.08
N PRO A 326 15.43 -5.80 -24.41
CA PRO A 326 15.86 -6.49 -23.21
C PRO A 326 14.83 -6.37 -22.09
N THR A 327 14.57 -7.50 -21.42
CA THR A 327 13.73 -7.60 -20.21
C THR A 327 14.57 -8.11 -19.04
N THR A 328 14.05 -7.98 -17.81
CA THR A 328 14.69 -8.45 -16.57
C THR A 328 14.58 -9.96 -16.34
N GLY A 329 13.77 -10.66 -17.15
CA GLY A 329 13.65 -12.11 -17.20
C GLY A 329 12.86 -12.59 -18.41
N VAL A 330 12.57 -13.88 -18.47
CA VAL A 330 11.67 -14.45 -19.50
C VAL A 330 10.25 -13.94 -19.27
N VAL A 331 9.61 -13.45 -20.34
CA VAL A 331 8.20 -13.04 -20.30
C VAL A 331 7.32 -14.22 -20.66
N VAL A 332 6.47 -14.63 -19.71
CA VAL A 332 5.39 -15.59 -19.94
C VAL A 332 4.09 -14.81 -19.98
N ALA A 333 3.31 -14.98 -21.05
CA ALA A 333 2.02 -14.33 -21.22
C ALA A 333 0.90 -15.35 -21.31
N ASP A 334 -0.18 -15.13 -20.56
CA ASP A 334 -1.38 -15.96 -20.50
C ASP A 334 -2.42 -15.57 -21.56
N PHE A 335 -2.44 -14.27 -21.88
CA PHE A 335 -3.36 -13.65 -22.81
C PHE A 335 -2.61 -12.71 -23.76
N ASP A 336 -3.19 -12.46 -24.93
CA ASP A 336 -2.66 -11.52 -25.92
C ASP A 336 -3.77 -10.55 -26.31
N ALA A 337 -3.60 -9.25 -26.01
CA ALA A 337 -4.63 -8.25 -26.27
C ALA A 337 -5.01 -8.15 -27.77
N THR A 338 -4.10 -8.51 -28.69
CA THR A 338 -4.42 -8.51 -30.13
C THR A 338 -5.38 -9.61 -30.52
N ALA A 339 -5.42 -10.72 -29.78
CA ALA A 339 -6.43 -11.77 -29.95
C ALA A 339 -7.85 -11.30 -29.59
N TYR A 340 -7.96 -10.23 -28.78
CA TYR A 340 -9.21 -9.55 -28.44
C TYR A 340 -9.53 -8.39 -29.39
N GLY A 341 -8.71 -8.17 -30.43
CA GLY A 341 -8.91 -7.11 -31.42
C GLY A 341 -8.21 -5.78 -31.12
N ALA A 342 -7.26 -5.75 -30.18
CA ALA A 342 -6.47 -4.55 -29.94
C ALA A 342 -5.64 -4.22 -31.20
N ASP A 343 -5.84 -3.03 -31.77
CA ASP A 343 -5.19 -2.61 -33.02
C ASP A 343 -3.80 -2.03 -32.76
N PRO A 344 -2.70 -2.71 -33.14
CA PRO A 344 -1.34 -2.25 -32.93
C PRO A 344 -0.91 -1.13 -33.88
N THR A 345 -1.79 -0.70 -34.80
CA THR A 345 -1.50 0.40 -35.75
C THR A 345 -1.93 1.78 -35.22
N GLY A 346 -2.76 1.80 -34.17
CA GLY A 346 -3.28 3.02 -33.54
C GLY A 346 -4.41 3.68 -34.33
N ARG A 347 -4.92 3.02 -35.39
CA ARG A 347 -6.01 3.55 -36.22
C ARG A 347 -7.37 3.36 -35.57
N LYS A 348 -7.60 2.21 -34.93
CA LYS A 348 -8.80 1.90 -34.16
C LYS A 348 -8.53 2.05 -32.66
N ASP A 349 -9.59 2.35 -31.93
CA ASP A 349 -9.56 2.34 -30.47
C ASP A 349 -9.34 0.91 -29.95
N ALA A 350 -8.28 0.72 -29.15
CA ALA A 350 -7.90 -0.56 -28.56
C ALA A 350 -8.45 -0.74 -27.13
N THR A 351 -9.12 0.26 -26.56
CA THR A 351 -9.48 0.31 -25.13
C THR A 351 -10.31 -0.90 -24.70
N SER A 352 -11.38 -1.21 -25.42
CA SER A 352 -12.28 -2.32 -25.07
C SER A 352 -11.61 -3.69 -25.21
N ALA A 353 -10.76 -3.88 -26.23
CA ALA A 353 -10.02 -5.11 -26.44
C ALA A 353 -8.99 -5.36 -25.34
N ILE A 354 -8.24 -4.33 -24.93
CA ILE A 354 -7.28 -4.42 -23.81
C ILE A 354 -8.02 -4.75 -22.51
N ARG A 355 -9.13 -4.06 -22.21
CA ARG A 355 -9.95 -4.35 -21.02
C ARG A 355 -10.51 -5.77 -21.04
N ALA A 356 -11.00 -6.26 -22.19
CA ALA A 356 -11.53 -7.61 -22.31
C ALA A 356 -10.46 -8.66 -21.99
N ALA A 357 -9.23 -8.48 -22.47
CA ALA A 357 -8.11 -9.36 -22.13
C ALA A 357 -7.75 -9.33 -20.63
N LEU A 358 -7.76 -8.13 -20.01
CA LEU A 358 -7.49 -7.96 -18.58
C LEU A 358 -8.59 -8.56 -17.70
N TYR A 359 -9.84 -8.48 -18.14
CA TYR A 359 -10.98 -9.11 -17.50
C TYR A 359 -10.95 -10.63 -17.60
N ASP A 360 -10.56 -11.19 -18.74
CA ASP A 360 -10.33 -12.64 -18.87
C ASP A 360 -9.13 -13.10 -18.03
N CYS A 361 -8.09 -12.27 -17.90
CA CYS A 361 -7.00 -12.49 -16.95
C CYS A 361 -7.50 -12.58 -15.51
N TYR A 362 -8.31 -11.62 -15.07
CA TYR A 362 -8.88 -11.63 -13.72
C TYR A 362 -9.76 -12.86 -13.48
N ASP A 363 -10.60 -13.24 -14.45
CA ASP A 363 -11.47 -14.42 -14.36
C ASP A 363 -10.69 -15.75 -14.38
N ALA A 364 -9.50 -15.77 -15.00
CA ALA A 364 -8.57 -16.90 -14.89
C ALA A 364 -7.86 -16.97 -13.53
N GLY A 365 -8.12 -15.99 -12.66
CA GLY A 365 -7.50 -15.86 -11.35
C GLY A 365 -6.27 -14.96 -11.36
N GLY A 366 -5.89 -14.31 -12.45
CA GLY A 366 -4.68 -13.50 -12.57
C GLY A 366 -3.71 -14.03 -13.63
N GLY A 367 -2.62 -13.32 -13.86
CA GLY A 367 -1.66 -13.65 -14.91
C GLY A 367 -1.13 -12.43 -15.65
N THR A 368 -0.57 -12.67 -16.83
CA THR A 368 0.02 -11.63 -17.68
C THR A 368 -0.74 -11.49 -19.00
N VAL A 369 -1.19 -10.27 -19.30
CA VAL A 369 -1.72 -9.88 -20.61
C VAL A 369 -0.60 -9.24 -21.42
N TRP A 370 -0.28 -9.85 -22.55
CA TRP A 370 0.71 -9.33 -23.50
C TRP A 370 0.11 -8.27 -24.43
N LEU A 371 0.83 -7.16 -24.55
CA LEU A 371 0.58 -6.11 -25.55
C LEU A 371 1.82 -6.02 -26.46
N PRO A 372 1.80 -6.60 -27.68
CA PRO A 372 2.99 -6.65 -28.54
C PRO A 372 3.44 -5.25 -29.01
N PRO A 373 4.68 -5.11 -29.52
CA PRO A 373 5.14 -3.85 -30.12
C PRO A 373 4.16 -3.30 -31.15
N GLY A 374 3.83 -2.02 -31.02
CA GLY A 374 2.80 -1.35 -31.81
C GLY A 374 2.38 -0.04 -31.15
N THR A 375 1.56 0.74 -31.83
CA THR A 375 0.91 1.92 -31.27
C THR A 375 -0.56 1.58 -31.03
N TYR A 376 -1.06 1.77 -29.81
CA TYR A 376 -2.45 1.47 -29.45
C TYR A 376 -3.14 2.76 -29.05
N ARG A 377 -4.20 3.15 -29.76
CA ARG A 377 -5.01 4.31 -29.41
C ARG A 377 -5.95 3.92 -28.27
N VAL A 378 -5.90 4.65 -27.16
CA VAL A 378 -6.75 4.45 -25.98
C VAL A 378 -7.52 5.74 -25.70
N THR A 379 -8.83 5.63 -25.49
CA THR A 379 -9.74 6.79 -25.39
C THR A 379 -10.39 6.93 -24.01
N SER A 380 -10.22 5.95 -23.13
CA SER A 380 -10.68 5.98 -21.75
C SER A 380 -9.83 5.06 -20.85
N THR A 381 -9.97 5.19 -19.53
CA THR A 381 -9.15 4.49 -18.53
C THR A 381 -9.02 2.97 -18.79
N VAL A 382 -7.81 2.45 -18.76
CA VAL A 382 -7.54 1.02 -18.74
C VAL A 382 -7.35 0.59 -17.29
N GLU A 383 -8.30 -0.17 -16.78
CA GLU A 383 -8.22 -0.78 -15.46
C GLU A 383 -7.43 -2.08 -15.55
N VAL A 384 -6.39 -2.20 -14.72
CA VAL A 384 -5.62 -3.43 -14.55
C VAL A 384 -6.08 -4.06 -13.23
N PRO A 385 -6.97 -5.08 -13.26
CA PRO A 385 -7.52 -5.66 -12.04
C PRO A 385 -6.44 -6.30 -11.17
N ALA A 386 -6.80 -6.54 -9.91
CA ALA A 386 -5.92 -7.21 -8.96
C ALA A 386 -5.37 -8.52 -9.54
N PHE A 387 -4.10 -8.83 -9.23
CA PHE A 387 -3.36 -10.03 -9.69
C PHE A 387 -3.07 -10.13 -11.20
N CYS A 388 -3.45 -9.13 -12.01
CA CYS A 388 -3.13 -9.08 -13.44
C CYS A 388 -1.98 -8.12 -13.75
N THR A 389 -1.14 -8.47 -14.73
CA THR A 389 -0.13 -7.56 -15.26
C THR A 389 -0.38 -7.28 -16.74
N LEU A 390 -0.46 -6.00 -17.11
CA LEU A 390 -0.36 -5.60 -18.52
C LEU A 390 1.12 -5.42 -18.86
N HIS A 391 1.64 -6.26 -19.76
CA HIS A 391 3.05 -6.29 -20.11
C HIS A 391 3.26 -6.01 -21.60
N GLY A 392 4.05 -4.99 -21.93
CA GLY A 392 4.48 -4.71 -23.30
C GLY A 392 5.97 -4.95 -23.54
N ASP A 393 6.39 -4.68 -24.76
CA ASP A 393 7.79 -4.73 -25.22
C ASP A 393 8.33 -3.31 -25.40
N ARG A 394 8.78 -2.67 -24.31
CA ARG A 394 9.32 -1.31 -24.35
C ARG A 394 10.79 -1.31 -24.68
N ARG A 395 11.19 -0.38 -25.57
CA ARG A 395 12.60 0.02 -25.69
C ARG A 395 12.94 1.04 -24.61
N ASP A 396 13.97 0.76 -23.81
CA ASP A 396 14.53 1.78 -22.91
C ASP A 396 14.92 3.04 -23.73
N PRO A 397 14.42 4.23 -23.39
CA PRO A 397 14.70 5.45 -24.15
C PRO A 397 16.18 5.81 -24.18
N ASP A 398 16.97 5.37 -23.19
CA ASP A 398 18.42 5.62 -23.12
C ASP A 398 19.24 4.59 -23.92
N ARG A 399 18.60 3.54 -24.46
CA ARG A 399 19.28 2.46 -25.19
C ARG A 399 18.69 2.28 -26.59
N GLY A 400 19.56 2.38 -27.60
CA GLY A 400 19.18 2.17 -29.00
C GLY A 400 18.39 3.35 -29.62
N ARG A 401 17.92 3.16 -30.86
CA ARG A 401 17.20 4.17 -31.66
C ARG A 401 15.98 3.54 -32.35
N GLY A 402 15.07 4.37 -32.87
CA GLY A 402 13.89 3.93 -33.65
C GLY A 402 12.58 3.94 -32.87
N SER A 403 11.72 2.93 -33.07
CA SER A 403 10.46 2.76 -32.33
C SER A 403 10.70 2.57 -30.83
N TYR A 404 9.82 3.11 -29.99
CA TYR A 404 9.81 2.87 -28.53
C TYR A 404 9.22 1.51 -28.13
N GLY A 405 8.80 0.70 -29.11
CA GLY A 405 8.25 -0.62 -28.87
C GLY A 405 6.74 -0.59 -28.70
N THR A 406 6.25 -0.91 -27.51
CA THR A 406 4.81 -0.89 -27.19
C THR A 406 4.42 0.49 -26.73
N VAL A 407 3.69 1.23 -27.57
CA VAL A 407 3.29 2.62 -27.35
C VAL A 407 1.79 2.70 -27.15
N VAL A 408 1.35 3.35 -26.08
CA VAL A 408 -0.05 3.67 -25.82
C VAL A 408 -0.24 5.15 -26.10
N SER A 409 -0.97 5.43 -27.18
CA SER A 409 -1.37 6.77 -27.58
C SER A 409 -2.66 7.15 -26.85
N ALA A 410 -2.53 7.97 -25.82
CA ALA A 410 -3.60 8.40 -24.93
C ALA A 410 -4.43 9.52 -25.57
N ASP A 411 -5.51 9.17 -26.24
CA ASP A 411 -6.49 10.12 -26.79
C ASP A 411 -7.66 10.34 -25.81
N LEU A 412 -7.29 10.77 -24.60
CA LEU A 412 -8.21 10.99 -23.49
C LEU A 412 -8.79 12.41 -23.53
N PRO A 413 -10.01 12.65 -23.03
CA PRO A 413 -10.48 14.00 -22.70
C PRO A 413 -9.48 14.75 -21.80
N ALA A 414 -9.31 16.05 -22.04
CA ALA A 414 -8.45 16.91 -21.23
C ALA A 414 -9.15 17.36 -19.95
N GLY A 415 -8.38 17.71 -18.93
CA GLY A 415 -8.84 18.18 -17.62
C GLY A 415 -8.06 17.55 -16.48
N ASP A 416 -7.87 18.29 -15.38
CA ASP A 416 -7.26 17.77 -14.14
C ASP A 416 -8.10 16.63 -13.54
N ASP A 417 -9.44 16.75 -13.57
CA ASP A 417 -10.38 15.70 -13.17
C ASP A 417 -10.76 14.75 -14.34
N GLY A 418 -10.01 14.78 -15.44
CA GLY A 418 -10.19 13.88 -16.58
C GLY A 418 -9.91 12.41 -16.22
N PRO A 419 -10.14 11.45 -17.14
CA PRO A 419 -9.82 10.06 -16.87
C PRO A 419 -8.31 9.86 -16.72
N VAL A 420 -7.90 9.05 -15.75
CA VAL A 420 -6.53 8.52 -15.70
C VAL A 420 -6.33 7.53 -16.85
N LEU A 421 -5.10 7.39 -17.35
CA LEU A 421 -4.84 6.44 -18.44
C LEU A 421 -4.85 4.99 -17.93
N PHE A 422 -4.08 4.70 -16.89
CA PHE A 422 -4.06 3.38 -16.23
C PHE A 422 -4.45 3.50 -14.77
N ARG A 423 -5.40 2.67 -14.33
CA ARG A 423 -5.74 2.50 -12.91
C ARG A 423 -5.34 1.08 -12.50
N ILE A 424 -4.44 0.95 -11.53
CA ILE A 424 -3.71 -0.30 -11.24
C ILE A 424 -4.15 -0.89 -9.90
N GLY A 425 -4.65 -2.13 -9.92
CA GLY A 425 -5.17 -2.81 -8.74
C GLY A 425 -4.10 -3.41 -7.85
N GLY A 426 -4.54 -4.07 -6.77
CA GLY A 426 -3.66 -4.73 -5.82
C GLY A 426 -3.01 -6.02 -6.37
N SER A 427 -1.74 -6.23 -6.07
CA SER A 427 -0.89 -7.28 -6.67
C SER A 427 -0.89 -7.27 -8.21
N ALA A 428 -1.16 -6.11 -8.81
CA ALA A 428 -1.24 -5.90 -10.25
C ALA A 428 -0.08 -5.02 -10.73
N GLY A 429 0.12 -4.97 -12.05
CA GLY A 429 1.13 -4.06 -12.59
C GLY A 429 0.97 -3.66 -14.04
N VAL A 430 1.64 -2.55 -14.37
CA VAL A 430 1.87 -2.12 -15.74
C VAL A 430 3.37 -2.14 -16.00
N VAL A 431 3.78 -2.93 -16.99
CA VAL A 431 5.19 -3.22 -17.27
C VAL A 431 5.49 -3.03 -18.75
N GLY A 432 6.62 -2.41 -19.07
CA GLY A 432 7.15 -2.44 -20.44
C GLY A 432 6.32 -1.63 -21.44
N LEU A 433 5.82 -0.45 -21.06
CA LEU A 433 5.03 0.43 -21.94
C LEU A 433 5.69 1.80 -22.16
N THR A 434 5.44 2.40 -23.32
CA THR A 434 5.66 3.83 -23.57
C THR A 434 4.31 4.53 -23.70
N THR A 435 4.11 5.68 -23.07
CA THR A 435 2.88 6.48 -23.19
C THR A 435 3.16 7.77 -23.94
N TYR A 436 2.16 8.20 -24.73
CA TYR A 436 2.22 9.42 -25.53
C TYR A 436 0.84 10.07 -25.62
N TYR A 437 0.77 11.37 -25.35
CA TYR A 437 -0.44 12.19 -25.48
C TYR A 437 -0.34 13.02 -26.78
N PRO A 438 -1.06 12.65 -27.86
CA PRO A 438 -0.92 13.29 -29.17
C PRO A 438 -1.42 14.73 -29.22
N ARG A 439 -2.30 15.13 -28.28
CA ARG A 439 -2.83 16.50 -28.18
C ARG A 439 -2.06 17.38 -27.20
N GLN A 440 -0.99 16.88 -26.59
CA GLN A 440 -0.18 17.65 -25.65
C GLN A 440 0.66 18.73 -26.35
N SER A 441 0.90 19.85 -25.66
CA SER A 441 1.66 20.98 -26.15
C SER A 441 2.69 21.43 -25.12
N ALA A 442 3.85 21.90 -25.56
CA ALA A 442 4.88 22.43 -24.67
C ALA A 442 4.71 23.94 -24.39
N THR A 443 4.10 24.68 -25.31
CA THR A 443 3.91 26.13 -25.17
C THR A 443 2.57 26.51 -24.57
N ALA A 444 1.60 25.58 -24.59
CA ALA A 444 0.32 25.70 -23.92
C ALA A 444 -0.11 24.30 -23.44
N PRO A 445 0.52 23.77 -22.38
CA PRO A 445 0.23 22.42 -21.91
C PRO A 445 -1.26 22.19 -21.65
N VAL A 446 -1.71 21.05 -22.14
CA VAL A 446 -3.06 20.54 -21.96
C VAL A 446 -3.09 19.77 -20.64
N PRO A 447 -3.95 20.16 -19.68
CA PRO A 447 -4.11 19.42 -18.44
C PRO A 447 -4.62 18.01 -18.74
N TYR A 448 -3.95 17.02 -18.17
CA TYR A 448 -4.39 15.63 -18.13
C TYR A 448 -4.18 15.09 -16.74
N ASN A 449 -5.12 14.28 -16.29
CA ASN A 449 -4.95 13.51 -15.07
C ASN A 449 -3.77 12.51 -15.18
N PHE A 450 -3.46 11.83 -14.08
CA PHE A 450 -2.34 10.90 -13.99
C PHE A 450 -2.32 9.85 -15.10
N THR A 451 -1.12 9.62 -15.62
CA THR A 451 -0.88 8.56 -16.60
C THR A 451 -1.01 7.18 -15.93
N PHE A 452 -0.49 7.05 -14.72
CA PHE A 452 -0.64 5.85 -13.91
C PHE A 452 -1.19 6.23 -12.55
N GLU A 453 -2.26 5.56 -12.13
CA GLU A 453 -2.89 5.74 -10.83
C GLU A 453 -2.83 4.43 -10.05
N ILE A 454 -2.34 4.50 -8.82
CA ILE A 454 -2.48 3.46 -7.80
C ILE A 454 -3.50 3.97 -6.77
N PRO A 455 -4.75 3.51 -6.83
CA PRO A 455 -5.83 4.05 -6.02
C PRO A 455 -5.91 3.46 -4.60
N GLY A 456 -5.31 2.29 -4.33
CA GLY A 456 -5.49 1.59 -3.06
C GLY A 456 -6.97 1.29 -2.78
N SER A 457 -7.41 1.48 -1.52
CA SER A 457 -8.80 1.31 -1.07
C SER A 457 -9.79 2.32 -1.65
N SER A 458 -9.35 3.30 -2.45
CA SER A 458 -10.27 4.18 -3.19
C SER A 458 -10.91 3.50 -4.41
N TRP A 459 -10.49 2.27 -4.75
CA TRP A 459 -11.13 1.41 -5.74
C TRP A 459 -12.33 0.68 -5.13
N ALA A 460 -13.40 0.46 -5.92
CA ALA A 460 -14.60 -0.39 -5.73
C ALA A 460 -14.57 -1.68 -4.90
N SER A 461 -13.39 -2.15 -4.56
CA SER A 461 -13.24 -3.35 -3.77
C SER A 461 -12.05 -3.17 -2.85
N ASP A 462 -12.22 -3.56 -1.59
CA ASP A 462 -11.15 -3.66 -0.61
C ASP A 462 -10.02 -4.63 -1.05
N GLU A 463 -10.24 -5.40 -2.13
CA GLU A 463 -9.21 -6.17 -2.85
C GLU A 463 -7.98 -5.35 -3.28
N ASN A 464 -8.03 -4.02 -3.25
CA ASN A 464 -6.94 -3.18 -3.76
C ASN A 464 -6.02 -2.62 -2.67
N TYR A 465 -6.26 -2.96 -1.40
CA TYR A 465 -5.30 -2.73 -0.33
C TYR A 465 -4.17 -3.79 -0.38
N MET A 466 -3.33 -3.73 -1.43
CA MET A 466 -2.17 -4.60 -1.65
C MET A 466 -1.07 -3.83 -2.40
N MET A 467 0.04 -4.51 -2.69
CA MET A 467 1.14 -3.98 -3.48
C MET A 467 0.74 -3.61 -4.91
N SER A 468 1.19 -2.48 -5.46
CA SER A 468 0.96 -2.15 -6.88
C SER A 468 2.26 -1.83 -7.60
N THR A 469 2.38 -2.19 -8.88
CA THR A 469 3.64 -2.04 -9.63
C THR A 469 3.50 -1.19 -10.89
N VAL A 470 4.35 -0.17 -11.02
CA VAL A 470 4.62 0.52 -12.28
C VAL A 470 6.09 0.31 -12.59
N SER A 471 6.41 -0.44 -13.65
CA SER A 471 7.83 -0.69 -13.94
C SER A 471 8.18 -0.72 -15.41
N ASP A 472 9.42 -0.38 -15.72
CA ASP A 472 9.92 -0.36 -17.09
C ASP A 472 8.96 0.43 -18.00
N VAL A 473 8.65 1.68 -17.64
CA VAL A 473 7.76 2.55 -18.44
C VAL A 473 8.46 3.82 -18.92
N THR A 474 8.00 4.35 -20.05
CA THR A 474 8.47 5.63 -20.59
C THR A 474 7.30 6.58 -20.84
N MET A 475 7.28 7.71 -20.14
CA MET A 475 6.27 8.76 -20.29
C MET A 475 6.81 9.87 -21.18
N LEU A 476 6.43 9.89 -22.46
CA LEU A 476 7.04 10.86 -23.38
C LEU A 476 6.64 12.30 -23.07
N ASN A 477 5.39 12.54 -22.68
CA ASN A 477 4.86 13.91 -22.53
C ASN A 477 3.62 13.96 -21.60
N SER A 478 3.68 13.26 -20.49
CA SER A 478 2.59 13.28 -19.50
C SER A 478 2.43 14.68 -18.90
N TYR A 479 1.20 15.09 -18.60
CA TYR A 479 0.98 16.30 -17.78
C TYR A 479 1.29 15.97 -16.32
N ARG A 480 0.57 14.99 -15.76
CA ARG A 480 0.88 14.31 -14.50
C ARG A 480 1.31 12.87 -14.77
N GLY A 481 2.41 12.44 -14.15
CA GLY A 481 3.01 11.12 -14.36
C GLY A 481 2.30 10.01 -13.57
N ILE A 482 2.68 9.84 -12.30
CA ILE A 482 2.18 8.77 -11.42
C ILE A 482 1.49 9.36 -10.18
N GLY A 483 0.28 8.90 -9.88
CA GLY A 483 -0.51 9.30 -8.71
C GLY A 483 -0.79 8.12 -7.78
N LEU A 484 -0.50 8.25 -6.48
CA LEU A 484 -0.79 7.23 -5.45
C LEU A 484 -1.75 7.82 -4.41
N SER A 485 -2.95 7.26 -4.30
CA SER A 485 -4.01 7.75 -3.40
C SER A 485 -4.30 9.25 -3.54
N THR A 486 -4.17 9.79 -4.76
CA THR A 486 -4.35 11.22 -5.08
C THR A 486 -5.73 11.56 -5.63
N MET A 487 -6.57 10.56 -5.86
CA MET A 487 -7.80 10.70 -6.63
C MET A 487 -9.04 10.45 -5.79
N ARG A 488 -10.17 11.02 -6.25
CA ARG A 488 -11.47 10.68 -5.69
C ARG A 488 -11.71 9.18 -5.76
N ASP A 489 -12.29 8.63 -4.70
CA ASP A 489 -12.79 7.28 -4.77
C ASP A 489 -14.01 7.18 -5.68
N GLU A 490 -14.42 5.95 -5.93
CA GLU A 490 -15.64 5.62 -6.65
C GLU A 490 -16.95 6.06 -5.97
N ARG A 491 -16.93 6.68 -4.79
CA ARG A 491 -18.09 7.36 -4.22
C ARG A 491 -17.99 8.87 -4.42
N GLY A 492 -16.98 9.31 -5.17
CA GLY A 492 -16.67 10.70 -5.46
C GLY A 492 -16.02 11.46 -4.31
N ARG A 493 -15.70 10.79 -3.20
CA ARG A 493 -15.10 11.43 -2.01
C ARG A 493 -13.64 11.78 -2.33
N PRO A 494 -13.19 13.00 -1.98
CA PRO A 494 -11.81 13.42 -2.24
C PRO A 494 -10.79 12.55 -1.49
N PRO A 495 -9.51 12.59 -1.90
CA PRO A 495 -8.41 11.99 -1.16
C PRO A 495 -8.46 12.32 0.32
N GLY A 496 -8.29 11.30 1.16
CA GLY A 496 -8.36 11.44 2.60
C GLY A 496 -7.88 10.19 3.32
N ASN A 497 -7.92 10.22 4.65
CA ASN A 497 -7.31 9.20 5.52
C ASN A 497 -7.68 7.75 5.16
N GLY A 498 -8.93 7.48 4.76
CA GLY A 498 -9.40 6.12 4.43
C GLY A 498 -8.98 5.58 3.05
N GLN A 499 -8.29 6.36 2.22
CA GLN A 499 -7.90 5.99 0.85
C GLN A 499 -6.43 5.56 0.80
N VAL A 500 -6.16 4.37 1.34
CA VAL A 500 -4.82 3.87 1.64
C VAL A 500 -4.45 2.79 0.65
N HIS A 501 -3.20 2.81 0.17
CA HIS A 501 -2.60 1.68 -0.51
C HIS A 501 -1.60 1.01 0.42
N GLU A 502 -1.39 -0.30 0.29
CA GLU A 502 -0.46 -1.00 1.20
C GLU A 502 0.98 -0.60 0.88
N SER A 503 1.49 -0.90 -0.32
CA SER A 503 2.82 -0.43 -0.76
C SER A 503 2.90 -0.32 -2.28
N ALA A 504 3.87 0.43 -2.79
CA ALA A 504 4.11 0.57 -4.23
C ALA A 504 5.50 0.08 -4.64
N THR A 505 5.62 -0.44 -5.86
CA THR A 505 6.90 -0.67 -6.53
C THR A 505 6.94 0.16 -7.80
N VAL A 506 7.76 1.21 -7.80
CA VAL A 506 7.96 2.08 -8.96
C VAL A 506 9.40 1.95 -9.43
N ARG A 507 9.61 1.32 -10.58
CA ARG A 507 10.94 0.89 -11.01
C ARG A 507 11.25 1.19 -12.46
N ASN A 508 12.40 1.78 -12.76
CA ASN A 508 12.86 2.07 -14.12
C ASN A 508 11.81 2.87 -14.92
N VAL A 509 11.39 3.98 -14.34
CA VAL A 509 10.40 4.91 -14.90
C VAL A 509 11.16 6.10 -15.48
N LYS A 510 10.92 6.44 -16.75
CA LYS A 510 11.64 7.52 -17.43
C LYS A 510 10.70 8.43 -18.20
N GLY A 511 10.93 9.74 -18.25
CA GLY A 511 10.08 10.57 -19.10
C GLY A 511 10.16 12.08 -18.91
N THR A 512 9.28 12.77 -19.62
CA THR A 512 8.98 14.19 -19.43
C THR A 512 7.56 14.30 -18.85
N ALA A 513 7.46 14.85 -17.65
CA ALA A 513 6.20 15.24 -17.01
C ALA A 513 6.11 16.77 -16.94
N LEU A 514 5.00 17.37 -17.38
CA LEU A 514 4.91 18.84 -17.54
C LEU A 514 4.50 19.57 -16.27
N PHE A 515 3.80 18.91 -15.35
CA PHE A 515 3.32 19.50 -14.10
C PHE A 515 3.87 18.73 -12.90
N GLU A 516 3.52 17.46 -12.75
CA GLU A 516 4.02 16.61 -11.66
C GLU A 516 4.54 15.29 -12.23
N GLY A 517 5.79 14.94 -11.89
CA GLY A 517 6.33 13.61 -12.21
C GLY A 517 5.63 12.53 -11.40
N VAL A 518 5.60 12.71 -10.09
CA VAL A 518 4.91 11.84 -9.12
C VAL A 518 4.20 12.70 -8.08
N GLU A 519 2.99 12.29 -7.70
CA GLU A 519 2.31 12.74 -6.49
C GLU A 519 1.85 11.51 -5.70
N ALA A 520 2.24 11.40 -4.43
CA ALA A 520 2.02 10.19 -3.64
C ALA A 520 1.62 10.48 -2.20
N TYR A 521 0.56 9.77 -1.74
CA TYR A 521 -0.02 9.83 -0.40
C TYR A 521 -0.46 8.44 0.10
N ASN A 522 -0.72 8.35 1.41
CA ASN A 522 -1.37 7.24 2.12
C ASN A 522 -0.78 5.84 1.83
N GLY A 523 0.54 5.70 1.90
CA GLY A 523 1.21 4.38 1.90
C GLY A 523 1.26 3.82 3.31
N ALA A 524 0.65 2.65 3.55
CA ALA A 524 0.55 2.04 4.89
C ALA A 524 1.62 0.98 5.23
N ASP A 525 2.50 0.68 4.29
CA ASP A 525 3.56 -0.32 4.37
C ASP A 525 4.67 0.11 3.41
N VAL A 526 5.86 -0.48 3.55
CA VAL A 526 7.05 0.02 2.87
C VAL A 526 7.01 -0.19 1.35
N GLY A 527 6.97 0.93 0.62
CA GLY A 527 7.16 1.04 -0.82
C GLY A 527 8.63 1.15 -1.23
N THR A 528 8.91 0.81 -2.48
CA THR A 528 10.28 0.86 -3.05
C THR A 528 10.27 1.58 -4.39
N TRP A 529 11.17 2.55 -4.53
CA TRP A 529 11.28 3.44 -5.68
C TRP A 529 12.71 3.40 -6.22
N GLU A 530 12.86 2.99 -7.46
CA GLU A 530 14.15 2.63 -8.03
C GLU A 530 14.26 3.16 -9.47
N HIS A 531 15.36 3.84 -9.80
CA HIS A 531 15.65 4.26 -11.18
C HIS A 531 14.51 5.09 -11.81
N VAL A 532 14.05 6.13 -11.11
CA VAL A 532 12.97 7.02 -11.60
C VAL A 532 13.57 8.34 -12.09
N THR A 533 13.44 8.61 -13.40
CA THR A 533 14.08 9.76 -14.06
C THR A 533 13.08 10.66 -14.79
N PHE A 534 13.03 11.93 -14.38
CA PHE A 534 12.29 12.97 -15.09
C PHE A 534 13.22 14.00 -15.72
N SER A 535 13.11 14.20 -17.03
CA SER A 535 13.80 15.26 -17.75
C SER A 535 13.05 15.65 -19.02
N ASN A 536 13.05 16.93 -19.34
CA ASN A 536 12.55 17.46 -20.61
C ASN A 536 13.32 16.96 -21.85
N ALA A 537 14.48 16.31 -21.66
CA ALA A 537 15.24 15.71 -22.74
C ALA A 537 14.47 14.60 -23.47
N TYR A 538 13.67 13.81 -22.74
CA TYR A 538 12.98 12.65 -23.30
C TYR A 538 11.98 13.05 -24.39
N TRP A 539 11.14 14.07 -24.17
CA TRP A 539 10.26 14.55 -25.23
C TRP A 539 11.01 15.34 -26.30
N ALA A 540 11.90 16.26 -25.91
CA ALA A 540 12.60 17.13 -26.85
C ALA A 540 13.49 16.37 -27.85
N GLN A 541 13.94 15.17 -27.49
CA GLN A 541 14.78 14.31 -28.33
C GLN A 541 14.02 13.10 -28.89
N ALA A 542 12.71 13.00 -28.64
CA ALA A 542 11.90 11.93 -29.18
C ALA A 542 11.90 11.94 -30.73
N PRO A 543 11.71 10.78 -31.39
CA PRO A 543 11.52 10.72 -32.84
C PRO A 543 10.42 11.66 -33.33
N ALA A 544 10.55 12.15 -34.57
CA ALA A 544 9.64 13.13 -35.17
C ALA A 544 8.16 12.74 -35.14
N ALA A 545 7.86 11.44 -35.12
CA ALA A 545 6.50 10.90 -35.01
C ALA A 545 5.78 11.28 -33.69
N TYR A 546 6.51 11.73 -32.67
CA TYR A 546 5.97 12.17 -31.38
C TYR A 546 5.98 13.69 -31.20
N HIS A 547 6.18 14.43 -32.30
CA HIS A 547 6.15 15.89 -32.35
C HIS A 547 7.00 16.55 -31.24
N PRO A 548 8.31 16.26 -31.17
CA PRO A 548 9.19 16.79 -30.13
C PRO A 548 9.22 18.33 -30.18
N PRO A 549 8.98 19.04 -29.07
CA PRO A 549 9.05 20.49 -29.01
C PRO A 549 10.50 20.97 -28.90
N ARG A 550 10.72 22.28 -29.04
CA ARG A 550 12.01 22.88 -28.66
C ARG A 550 12.23 22.71 -27.17
N ARG A 551 13.41 22.22 -26.78
CA ARG A 551 13.79 22.02 -25.37
C ARG A 551 13.55 23.27 -24.50
N ALA A 552 13.92 24.45 -24.99
CA ALA A 552 13.74 25.71 -24.25
C ALA A 552 12.28 26.02 -23.89
N ALA A 553 11.29 25.58 -24.70
CA ALA A 553 9.88 25.77 -24.38
C ALA A 553 9.43 24.88 -23.21
N LEU A 554 9.91 23.64 -23.17
CA LEU A 554 9.66 22.74 -22.04
C LEU A 554 10.30 23.27 -20.77
N ASP A 555 11.59 23.65 -20.85
CA ASP A 555 12.32 24.17 -19.69
C ASP A 555 11.64 25.44 -19.16
N ALA A 556 11.20 26.35 -20.02
CA ALA A 556 10.47 27.54 -19.58
C ALA A 556 9.20 27.19 -18.79
N TRP A 557 8.42 26.20 -19.25
CA TRP A 557 7.21 25.77 -18.56
C TRP A 557 7.51 25.04 -17.25
N THR A 558 8.35 24.01 -17.27
CA THR A 558 8.62 23.17 -16.09
C THR A 558 9.41 23.91 -15.01
N ARG A 559 10.25 24.89 -15.37
CA ARG A 559 10.91 25.76 -14.38
C ARG A 559 9.91 26.75 -13.74
N ALA A 560 8.77 27.03 -14.37
CA ALA A 560 7.71 27.86 -13.78
C ALA A 560 6.68 27.06 -12.95
N HIS A 561 6.35 25.83 -13.38
CA HIS A 561 5.20 25.07 -12.83
C HIS A 561 5.52 23.65 -12.38
N GLY A 562 6.64 23.07 -12.83
CA GLY A 562 6.89 21.65 -12.69
C GLY A 562 7.51 21.24 -11.36
N THR A 563 7.00 20.17 -10.76
CA THR A 563 7.61 19.46 -9.63
C THR A 563 7.94 18.02 -10.02
N GLY A 564 9.14 17.54 -9.68
CA GLY A 564 9.53 16.16 -9.94
C GLY A 564 8.74 15.17 -9.09
N PHE A 565 8.85 15.28 -7.77
CA PHE A 565 8.16 14.43 -6.80
C PHE A 565 7.44 15.29 -5.75
N VAL A 566 6.15 15.02 -5.55
CA VAL A 566 5.34 15.51 -4.43
C VAL A 566 5.05 14.32 -3.52
N LEU A 567 5.58 14.34 -2.29
CA LEU A 567 5.52 13.21 -1.37
C LEU A 567 4.89 13.64 -0.04
N GLY A 568 3.77 13.04 0.33
CA GLY A 568 3.18 13.14 1.66
C GLY A 568 2.80 11.74 2.15
N ASP A 569 2.74 11.50 3.46
CA ASP A 569 2.13 10.27 4.00
C ASP A 569 2.59 8.94 3.36
N LEU A 570 3.90 8.76 3.26
CA LEU A 570 4.51 7.48 2.91
C LEU A 570 5.20 6.96 4.17
N GLU A 571 4.83 5.75 4.59
CA GLU A 571 5.37 5.10 5.77
C GLU A 571 6.62 4.31 5.40
N TRP A 572 7.78 4.91 5.67
CA TRP A 572 9.10 4.30 5.56
C TRP A 572 9.57 3.96 4.15
N ASP A 573 8.97 4.57 3.13
CA ASP A 573 9.30 4.32 1.73
C ASP A 573 10.79 4.54 1.45
N GLN A 574 11.34 3.64 0.64
CA GLN A 574 12.77 3.57 0.32
C GLN A 574 12.99 4.01 -1.13
N PHE A 575 13.87 5.00 -1.30
CA PHE A 575 14.12 5.66 -2.59
C PHE A 575 15.59 5.52 -3.00
N ALA A 576 15.82 4.93 -4.17
CA ALA A 576 17.13 4.76 -4.78
C ALA A 576 17.14 5.23 -6.24
N ASP A 577 18.22 5.89 -6.65
CA ASP A 577 18.48 6.26 -8.05
C ASP A 577 17.38 7.14 -8.66
N LEU A 578 16.90 8.12 -7.89
CA LEU A 578 15.98 9.14 -8.39
C LEU A 578 16.75 10.23 -9.13
N SER A 579 16.27 10.65 -10.30
CA SER A 579 16.85 11.78 -11.01
C SER A 579 15.79 12.73 -11.56
N VAL A 580 15.96 14.02 -11.29
CA VAL A 580 15.09 15.10 -11.80
C VAL A 580 15.96 16.18 -12.39
N ALA A 581 15.64 16.61 -13.61
CA ALA A 581 16.28 17.76 -14.23
C ALA A 581 15.29 18.68 -14.93
N ASP A 582 15.52 19.99 -14.82
CA ASP A 582 14.78 21.07 -15.52
C ASP A 582 13.43 21.46 -14.90
N TYR A 583 13.20 21.13 -13.63
CA TYR A 583 11.95 21.41 -12.92
C TYR A 583 12.08 22.62 -12.00
N ARG A 584 10.97 23.24 -11.61
CA ARG A 584 10.98 24.27 -10.56
C ARG A 584 11.45 23.68 -9.24
N VAL A 585 10.82 22.60 -8.82
CA VAL A 585 11.16 21.85 -7.60
C VAL A 585 11.54 20.42 -7.96
N GLY A 586 12.67 19.93 -7.42
CA GLY A 586 13.07 18.53 -7.59
C GLY A 586 12.18 17.58 -6.79
N ILE A 587 12.32 17.63 -5.46
CA ILE A 587 11.52 16.88 -4.49
C ILE A 587 10.83 17.88 -3.56
N HIS A 588 9.51 17.74 -3.40
CA HIS A 588 8.68 18.50 -2.49
C HIS A 588 8.00 17.56 -1.50
N VAL A 589 8.43 17.62 -0.23
CA VAL A 589 7.79 16.89 0.85
C VAL A 589 6.72 17.78 1.47
N VAL A 590 5.48 17.27 1.51
CA VAL A 590 4.27 18.01 1.89
C VAL A 590 3.55 17.31 3.03
N LYS A 591 2.59 18.03 3.63
CA LYS A 591 1.71 17.48 4.66
C LYS A 591 0.97 16.24 4.15
N GLY A 592 0.93 15.19 4.96
CA GLY A 592 0.17 13.99 4.65
C GLY A 592 -1.34 14.08 4.92
N LEU A 593 -2.09 13.06 4.49
CA LEU A 593 -3.56 13.03 4.57
C LEU A 593 -4.09 12.14 5.71
N ARG A 594 -3.30 11.18 6.18
CA ARG A 594 -3.47 10.26 7.33
C ARG A 594 -2.30 10.40 8.31
N ALA A 595 -1.07 10.28 7.84
CA ALA A 595 0.17 10.34 8.60
C ALA A 595 1.21 11.25 7.91
N GLU A 596 2.27 11.63 8.60
CA GLU A 596 3.32 12.46 8.00
C GLU A 596 4.36 11.62 7.26
N PHE A 597 4.99 12.22 6.25
CA PHE A 597 6.00 11.55 5.44
C PHE A 597 7.19 11.06 6.27
N THR A 598 7.61 9.81 6.02
CA THR A 598 8.83 9.19 6.55
C THR A 598 9.50 8.40 5.42
N GLY A 599 10.73 8.76 5.06
CA GLY A 599 11.41 8.08 3.96
C GLY A 599 12.90 8.38 3.89
N ILE A 600 13.63 7.49 3.23
CA ILE A 600 15.09 7.55 3.08
C ILE A 600 15.50 7.49 1.62
N PHE A 601 16.53 8.26 1.29
CA PHE A 601 16.97 8.47 -0.07
C PHE A 601 18.42 8.08 -0.24
N GLN A 602 18.73 7.51 -1.40
CA GLN A 602 20.08 7.19 -1.79
C GLN A 602 20.28 7.42 -3.30
N ARG A 603 21.47 7.89 -3.67
CA ARG A 603 21.85 8.15 -5.07
C ARG A 603 20.85 9.05 -5.81
N VAL A 604 20.40 10.11 -5.14
CA VAL A 604 19.48 11.09 -5.72
C VAL A 604 20.26 12.14 -6.50
N ARG A 605 19.84 12.41 -7.74
CA ARG A 605 20.43 13.45 -8.59
C ARG A 605 19.38 14.46 -9.04
N ILE A 606 19.34 15.60 -8.37
CA ILE A 606 18.52 16.75 -8.74
C ILE A 606 19.40 17.83 -9.37
N ALA A 607 19.11 18.20 -10.62
CA ALA A 607 19.94 19.13 -11.40
C ALA A 607 19.12 20.21 -12.10
N ARG A 608 19.69 21.41 -12.28
CA ARG A 608 19.04 22.52 -13.00
C ARG A 608 17.60 22.80 -12.50
N THR A 609 17.42 22.87 -11.19
CA THR A 609 16.15 23.23 -10.55
C THR A 609 16.24 24.60 -9.86
N ASP A 610 15.12 25.16 -9.37
CA ASP A 610 15.17 26.34 -8.51
C ASP A 610 15.44 25.89 -7.09
N THR A 611 14.66 24.92 -6.63
CA THR A 611 14.84 24.27 -5.34
C THR A 611 15.00 22.78 -5.54
N ALA A 612 16.14 22.21 -5.13
CA ALA A 612 16.38 20.78 -5.33
C ALA A 612 15.55 19.92 -4.35
N LEU A 613 15.61 20.24 -3.06
CA LEU A 613 14.78 19.63 -2.03
C LEU A 613 14.02 20.73 -1.27
N ARG A 614 12.69 20.66 -1.28
CA ARG A 614 11.81 21.49 -0.45
C ARG A 614 11.03 20.60 0.50
N VAL A 615 11.01 20.96 1.76
CA VAL A 615 10.31 20.22 2.81
C VAL A 615 9.42 21.19 3.57
N ASP A 616 8.11 21.04 3.40
CA ASP A 616 7.12 21.86 4.11
C ASP A 616 6.63 21.16 5.40
N GLN A 617 6.38 19.85 5.36
CA GLN A 617 5.97 19.05 6.52
C GLN A 617 6.35 17.57 6.34
N PHE A 618 6.74 16.92 7.44
CA PHE A 618 7.11 15.51 7.56
C PHE A 618 7.13 15.15 9.05
N ASP A 619 7.38 13.89 9.41
CA ASP A 619 7.45 13.51 10.83
C ASP A 619 8.67 14.14 11.51
N ALA A 620 8.44 15.13 12.37
CA ALA A 620 9.48 15.90 13.04
C ALA A 620 10.35 15.07 14.00
N ARG A 621 9.86 13.90 14.45
CA ARG A 621 10.62 12.97 15.31
C ARG A 621 11.70 12.23 14.52
N TRP A 622 11.47 12.08 13.22
CA TRP A 622 12.29 11.29 12.31
C TRP A 622 13.23 12.14 11.47
N GLY A 623 12.72 13.16 10.78
CA GLY A 623 13.52 13.76 9.71
C GLY A 623 13.36 13.08 8.35
N LEU A 624 14.30 13.41 7.48
CA LEU A 624 14.57 12.78 6.20
C LEU A 624 16.09 12.59 6.08
N ALA A 625 16.55 11.52 5.43
CA ALA A 625 17.97 11.31 5.17
C ALA A 625 18.28 11.06 3.68
N MET A 626 19.44 11.56 3.23
CA MET A 626 19.98 11.30 1.89
C MET A 626 21.45 10.87 1.95
N ALA A 627 21.83 9.90 1.11
CA ALA A 627 23.20 9.44 0.93
C ALA A 627 23.63 9.45 -0.55
N ALA A 628 24.93 9.59 -0.83
CA ALA A 628 25.52 9.51 -2.18
C ALA A 628 24.84 10.41 -3.23
N SER A 629 24.42 11.62 -2.85
CA SER A 629 23.47 12.41 -3.63
C SER A 629 24.04 13.71 -4.21
N VAL A 630 23.35 14.30 -5.18
CA VAL A 630 23.66 15.60 -5.76
C VAL A 630 22.39 16.45 -5.79
N LEU A 631 22.41 17.58 -5.10
CA LEU A 631 21.30 18.53 -5.03
C LEU A 631 21.74 19.91 -5.57
N GLU A 632 21.22 20.28 -6.74
CA GLU A 632 21.52 21.55 -7.40
C GLU A 632 20.24 22.38 -7.61
N GLY A 633 20.17 23.53 -6.96
CA GLY A 633 19.10 24.50 -7.12
C GLY A 633 19.62 25.94 -7.26
N SER A 634 19.12 26.68 -8.25
CA SER A 634 19.52 28.07 -8.50
C SER A 634 19.03 29.06 -7.44
N GLN A 635 17.99 28.69 -6.67
CA GLN A 635 17.54 29.43 -5.49
C GLN A 635 18.02 28.75 -4.20
N ALA A 636 17.84 27.43 -4.08
CA ALA A 636 18.28 26.66 -2.92
C ALA A 636 18.56 25.19 -3.27
N ALA A 637 19.63 24.62 -2.70
CA ALA A 637 19.83 23.18 -2.71
C ALA A 637 18.84 22.49 -1.76
N VAL A 638 18.62 23.07 -0.58
CA VAL A 638 17.68 22.54 0.42
C VAL A 638 16.92 23.68 1.11
N VAL A 639 15.60 23.54 1.21
CA VAL A 639 14.74 24.36 2.06
C VAL A 639 13.97 23.44 3.00
N ASN A 640 14.30 23.46 4.29
CA ASN A 640 13.57 22.73 5.32
C ASN A 640 12.74 23.70 6.17
N ASN A 641 11.43 23.74 5.94
CA ASN A 641 10.45 24.49 6.73
C ASN A 641 9.79 23.64 7.83
N GLY A 642 10.00 22.32 7.83
CA GLY A 642 9.39 21.42 8.80
C GLY A 642 10.08 21.43 10.16
N GLY A 643 9.40 20.88 11.17
CA GLY A 643 9.89 20.90 12.56
C GLY A 643 11.06 19.96 12.87
N GLY A 644 11.40 19.01 11.98
CA GLY A 644 12.51 18.08 12.16
C GLY A 644 13.76 18.47 11.37
N TYR A 645 14.58 17.49 10.99
CA TYR A 645 15.88 17.69 10.34
C TYR A 645 16.03 16.95 9.01
N VAL A 646 16.92 17.45 8.14
CA VAL A 646 17.40 16.74 6.95
C VAL A 646 18.85 16.30 7.19
N LYS A 647 19.15 15.00 7.08
CA LYS A 647 20.51 14.45 7.17
C LYS A 647 21.07 14.15 5.79
N LEU A 648 22.32 14.55 5.58
CA LEU A 648 23.02 14.38 4.32
C LEU A 648 24.40 13.77 4.61
N THR A 649 24.69 12.62 3.99
CA THR A 649 26.03 12.01 3.99
C THR A 649 26.48 11.87 2.55
N ASP A 650 27.76 12.10 2.27
CA ASP A 650 28.33 11.99 0.91
C ASP A 650 27.46 12.66 -0.18
N THR A 651 27.04 13.90 0.09
CA THR A 651 26.07 14.62 -0.74
C THR A 651 26.63 15.96 -1.20
N ARG A 652 26.67 16.17 -2.52
CA ARG A 652 27.12 17.43 -3.11
C ARG A 652 25.98 18.43 -3.21
N LEU A 653 26.16 19.62 -2.63
CA LEU A 653 25.18 20.71 -2.68
C LEU A 653 25.64 21.84 -3.61
N THR A 654 24.69 22.42 -4.34
CA THR A 654 24.89 23.65 -5.13
C THR A 654 23.65 24.52 -4.98
N GLY A 655 23.78 25.65 -4.28
CA GLY A 655 22.68 26.54 -3.90
C GLY A 655 22.60 26.75 -2.38
N ALA A 656 21.70 27.64 -1.93
CA ALA A 656 21.50 27.91 -0.52
C ALA A 656 20.95 26.68 0.25
N VAL A 657 21.27 26.59 1.54
CA VAL A 657 20.74 25.58 2.48
C VAL A 657 20.02 26.33 3.60
N GLN A 658 18.76 25.99 3.86
CA GLN A 658 17.90 26.67 4.82
C GLN A 658 17.19 25.67 5.74
N GLY A 659 16.99 26.05 7.01
CA GLY A 659 16.40 25.20 8.05
C GLY A 659 17.41 24.28 8.73
N THR A 660 16.91 23.31 9.50
CA THR A 660 17.76 22.33 10.19
C THR A 660 18.25 21.25 9.21
N VAL A 661 19.52 21.36 8.80
CA VAL A 661 20.18 20.41 7.89
C VAL A 661 21.53 20.00 8.48
N TYR A 662 21.72 18.70 8.67
CA TYR A 662 22.96 18.11 9.16
C TYR A 662 23.73 17.48 7.99
N GLN A 663 24.96 17.95 7.77
CA GLN A 663 25.92 17.30 6.87
C GLN A 663 26.86 16.45 7.72
N LEU A 664 26.74 15.13 7.59
CA LEU A 664 27.59 14.18 8.31
C LEU A 664 28.85 13.90 7.49
N ALA A 665 29.96 13.67 8.19
CA ALA A 665 31.22 13.29 7.55
C ALA A 665 31.19 11.82 7.08
N GLY A 666 31.99 11.51 6.07
CA GLY A 666 32.17 10.16 5.55
C GLY A 666 31.79 10.03 4.08
N THR A 667 32.42 9.07 3.42
CA THR A 667 32.08 8.60 2.08
C THR A 667 31.33 7.28 2.21
N VAL A 668 30.25 7.11 1.46
CA VAL A 668 29.50 5.85 1.52
C VAL A 668 30.01 4.88 0.44
N PRO A 669 29.93 3.55 0.66
CA PRO A 669 30.29 2.58 -0.37
C PRO A 669 29.45 2.75 -1.63
N THR A 670 30.05 2.42 -2.78
CA THR A 670 29.32 2.35 -4.03
C THR A 670 28.60 1.02 -4.09
N GLU A 671 27.27 1.05 -4.04
CA GLU A 671 26.45 -0.16 -4.21
C GLU A 671 26.80 -0.85 -5.54
N GLU A 672 27.14 -2.14 -5.50
CA GLU A 672 27.27 -2.96 -6.70
C GLU A 672 25.90 -3.06 -7.42
N ASP A 673 25.90 -2.79 -8.73
CA ASP A 673 24.70 -2.98 -9.58
C ASP A 673 24.13 -4.40 -9.37
N PRO A 674 22.79 -4.57 -9.36
CA PRO A 674 22.19 -5.89 -9.25
C PRO A 674 22.70 -6.81 -10.37
N PRO A 675 22.85 -8.13 -10.12
CA PRO A 675 23.27 -9.08 -11.14
C PRO A 675 22.35 -9.01 -12.37
N ALA A 676 22.94 -9.18 -13.56
CA ALA A 676 22.21 -9.16 -14.83
C ALA A 676 21.02 -10.15 -14.81
N THR A 677 19.95 -9.79 -15.53
CA THR A 677 18.75 -10.59 -15.85
C THR A 677 18.80 -12.05 -15.35
N VAL A 678 18.05 -12.39 -14.29
CA VAL A 678 17.88 -13.79 -13.88
C VAL A 678 16.91 -14.49 -14.83
N LYS A 679 17.38 -15.57 -15.46
CA LYS A 679 16.59 -16.38 -16.39
C LYS A 679 17.04 -17.84 -16.36
N PRO A 680 16.14 -18.78 -16.70
CA PRO A 680 16.53 -20.16 -16.93
C PRO A 680 17.52 -20.26 -18.09
N ARG A 681 18.20 -21.42 -18.18
CA ARG A 681 19.20 -21.67 -19.22
C ARG A 681 18.62 -21.68 -20.63
N ARG A 682 17.32 -21.98 -20.78
CA ARG A 682 16.61 -22.07 -22.06
C ARG A 682 15.27 -21.34 -21.98
N ASP A 683 14.90 -20.69 -23.08
CA ASP A 683 13.58 -20.05 -23.23
C ASP A 683 12.54 -21.06 -23.74
N VAL A 684 12.30 -22.13 -22.96
CA VAL A 684 11.32 -23.19 -23.28
C VAL A 684 10.30 -23.29 -22.15
N LEU A 685 9.02 -23.32 -22.51
CA LEU A 685 7.92 -23.40 -21.56
C LEU A 685 7.46 -24.86 -21.36
N TYR A 686 7.36 -25.26 -20.11
CA TYR A 686 6.71 -26.50 -19.69
C TYR A 686 5.51 -26.14 -18.81
N ASN A 687 4.32 -26.16 -19.38
CA ASN A 687 3.10 -25.88 -18.64
C ASN A 687 2.69 -27.10 -17.82
N VAL A 688 2.50 -26.93 -16.51
CA VAL A 688 2.02 -27.98 -15.60
C VAL A 688 0.54 -28.32 -15.84
N GLY A 689 -0.22 -27.40 -16.46
CA GLY A 689 -1.64 -27.54 -16.72
C GLY A 689 -2.51 -27.30 -15.49
N ALA A 690 -3.81 -27.56 -15.61
CA ALA A 690 -4.81 -27.31 -14.56
C ALA A 690 -4.78 -28.38 -13.45
N LEU A 691 -3.69 -28.42 -12.68
CA LEU A 691 -3.59 -29.23 -11.44
C LEU A 691 -4.12 -28.48 -10.20
N GLY A 692 -4.25 -27.14 -10.29
CA GLY A 692 -4.72 -26.26 -9.21
C GLY A 692 -6.21 -25.90 -9.32
N GLY A 693 -6.75 -25.27 -8.28
CA GLY A 693 -8.11 -24.74 -8.21
C GLY A 693 -8.12 -23.21 -8.14
N ASN A 694 -9.00 -22.53 -8.86
CA ASN A 694 -9.06 -21.07 -8.81
C ASN A 694 -9.85 -20.58 -7.59
N GLY A 695 -9.15 -20.06 -6.57
CA GLY A 695 -9.73 -19.57 -5.33
C GLY A 695 -10.17 -20.67 -4.34
N TYR A 696 -9.78 -21.92 -4.58
CA TYR A 696 -10.02 -23.05 -3.68
C TYR A 696 -8.90 -24.06 -3.77
N VAL A 697 -8.63 -24.79 -2.68
CA VAL A 697 -7.62 -25.84 -2.67
C VAL A 697 -8.22 -27.13 -3.23
N PRO A 698 -7.68 -27.71 -4.32
CA PRO A 698 -8.12 -29.03 -4.79
C PRO A 698 -7.78 -30.11 -3.77
N ALA A 699 -8.65 -31.13 -3.66
CA ALA A 699 -8.38 -32.30 -2.82
C ALA A 699 -7.14 -33.09 -3.27
N ARG A 700 -6.79 -33.03 -4.55
CA ARG A 700 -5.67 -33.77 -5.16
C ARG A 700 -4.34 -33.10 -4.84
N ASP A 701 -3.38 -33.89 -4.35
CA ASP A 701 -1.98 -33.46 -4.24
C ASP A 701 -1.35 -33.23 -5.63
N ALA A 702 -0.78 -32.04 -5.82
CA ALA A 702 -0.13 -31.63 -7.06
C ALA A 702 1.37 -31.93 -7.09
N THR A 703 1.99 -32.31 -5.96
CA THR A 703 3.44 -32.44 -5.79
C THR A 703 4.09 -33.27 -6.90
N ALA A 704 3.65 -34.53 -7.06
CA ALA A 704 4.24 -35.43 -8.07
C ALA A 704 4.00 -34.95 -9.51
N GLY A 705 2.88 -34.25 -9.75
CA GLY A 705 2.58 -33.67 -11.06
C GLY A 705 3.57 -32.56 -11.43
N ILE A 706 3.80 -31.64 -10.50
CA ILE A 706 4.75 -30.53 -10.67
C ILE A 706 6.18 -31.07 -10.80
N GLN A 707 6.59 -31.99 -9.90
CA GLN A 707 7.95 -32.55 -9.91
C GLN A 707 8.28 -33.26 -11.23
N ARG A 708 7.35 -34.02 -11.81
CA ARG A 708 7.58 -34.67 -13.12
C ARG A 708 7.92 -33.67 -14.23
N VAL A 709 7.31 -32.48 -14.19
CA VAL A 709 7.54 -31.42 -15.19
C VAL A 709 8.88 -30.73 -14.93
N LEU A 710 9.22 -30.46 -13.66
CA LEU A 710 10.54 -29.97 -13.24
C LEU A 710 11.66 -30.91 -13.68
N ASP A 711 11.52 -32.22 -13.41
CA ASP A 711 12.51 -33.22 -13.79
C ASP A 711 12.65 -33.33 -15.31
N ARG A 712 11.54 -33.18 -16.05
CA ARG A 712 11.58 -33.15 -17.52
C ARG A 712 12.37 -31.93 -18.01
N ALA A 713 12.04 -30.72 -17.53
CA ALA A 713 12.77 -29.52 -17.89
C ALA A 713 14.27 -29.63 -17.56
N GLY A 714 14.61 -30.24 -16.42
CA GLY A 714 15.99 -30.52 -16.03
C GLY A 714 16.70 -31.50 -16.97
N ARG A 715 16.08 -32.62 -17.34
CA ARG A 715 16.62 -33.58 -18.33
C ARG A 715 16.81 -32.94 -19.71
N ASP A 716 15.91 -32.04 -20.08
CA ASP A 716 15.99 -31.29 -21.33
C ASP A 716 17.04 -30.17 -21.24
N GLY A 717 17.67 -29.92 -20.09
CA GLY A 717 18.78 -28.96 -19.93
C GLY A 717 18.36 -27.53 -19.59
N GLY A 718 17.17 -27.34 -19.02
CA GLY A 718 16.67 -26.05 -18.52
C GLY A 718 15.35 -25.62 -19.17
N GLY A 719 14.73 -24.58 -18.60
CA GLY A 719 13.46 -24.03 -19.07
C GLY A 719 12.63 -23.38 -17.96
N VAL A 720 11.48 -22.83 -18.35
CA VAL A 720 10.44 -22.33 -17.43
C VAL A 720 9.41 -23.43 -17.20
N VAL A 721 9.26 -23.89 -15.96
CA VAL A 721 8.13 -24.71 -15.55
C VAL A 721 7.05 -23.79 -14.99
N TYR A 722 5.95 -23.66 -15.74
CA TYR A 722 4.91 -22.69 -15.46
C TYR A 722 3.72 -23.30 -14.74
N LEU A 723 3.32 -22.65 -13.66
CA LEU A 723 2.11 -22.89 -12.89
C LEU A 723 1.11 -21.75 -13.19
N PRO A 724 0.02 -22.02 -13.92
CA PRO A 724 -1.07 -21.06 -14.08
C PRO A 724 -1.62 -20.58 -12.73
N ALA A 725 -2.38 -19.47 -12.75
CA ALA A 725 -3.07 -18.99 -11.56
C ALA A 725 -3.99 -20.09 -10.98
N GLY A 726 -3.98 -20.20 -9.65
CA GLY A 726 -4.66 -21.25 -8.91
C GLY A 726 -3.92 -21.63 -7.62
N TRP A 727 -4.63 -22.32 -6.74
CA TRP A 727 -4.12 -22.87 -5.49
C TRP A 727 -3.78 -24.35 -5.69
N TYR A 728 -2.60 -24.76 -5.26
CA TYR A 728 -2.04 -26.10 -5.46
C TYR A 728 -1.74 -26.74 -4.11
N ARG A 729 -2.40 -27.86 -3.79
CA ARG A 729 -2.09 -28.64 -2.59
C ARG A 729 -0.75 -29.35 -2.76
N LEU A 730 0.18 -29.17 -1.83
CA LEU A 730 1.46 -29.90 -1.78
C LEU A 730 1.57 -30.72 -0.50
N GLN A 731 1.59 -32.04 -0.64
CA GLN A 731 1.91 -32.97 0.46
C GLN A 731 3.40 -33.31 0.53
N GLY A 732 4.16 -33.07 -0.54
CA GLY A 732 5.61 -33.27 -0.55
C GLY A 732 6.38 -32.01 -0.92
N ARG A 733 7.69 -32.19 -1.14
CA ARG A 733 8.66 -31.12 -1.42
C ARG A 733 9.02 -31.09 -2.91
N LEU A 734 9.39 -29.92 -3.41
CA LEU A 734 9.78 -29.72 -4.81
C LEU A 734 11.29 -29.49 -4.93
N VAL A 735 11.89 -30.05 -5.99
CA VAL A 735 13.28 -29.81 -6.34
C VAL A 735 13.34 -29.22 -7.75
N VAL A 736 13.85 -27.99 -7.85
CA VAL A 736 14.05 -27.26 -9.10
C VAL A 736 15.47 -27.54 -9.60
N PRO A 737 15.66 -28.22 -10.76
CA PRO A 737 16.99 -28.53 -11.27
C PRO A 737 17.78 -27.30 -11.77
N ALA A 738 19.08 -27.48 -11.97
CA ALA A 738 19.97 -26.46 -12.54
C ALA A 738 19.44 -25.91 -13.87
N GLY A 739 19.48 -24.59 -14.03
CA GLY A 739 18.99 -23.88 -15.21
C GLY A 739 17.47 -23.95 -15.45
N VAL A 740 16.70 -24.46 -14.49
CA VAL A 740 15.23 -24.50 -14.51
C VAL A 740 14.67 -23.42 -13.59
N GLU A 741 13.57 -22.80 -14.01
CA GLU A 741 12.80 -21.87 -13.20
C GLU A 741 11.42 -22.45 -12.89
N LEU A 742 11.03 -22.49 -11.62
CA LEU A 742 9.63 -22.67 -11.22
C LEU A 742 8.93 -21.31 -11.23
N ARG A 743 7.98 -21.12 -12.15
CA ARG A 743 7.34 -19.83 -12.41
C ARG A 743 5.85 -19.89 -12.09
N GLY A 744 5.37 -18.98 -11.24
CA GLY A 744 3.95 -18.68 -11.08
C GLY A 744 3.44 -17.63 -12.06
N ALA A 745 2.15 -17.35 -11.97
CA ALA A 745 1.44 -16.45 -12.90
C ALA A 745 1.73 -14.95 -12.69
N SER A 746 2.31 -14.56 -11.54
CA SER A 746 2.57 -13.14 -11.28
C SER A 746 3.93 -12.71 -11.84
N SER A 747 3.95 -11.67 -12.67
CA SER A 747 5.19 -11.05 -13.17
C SER A 747 5.74 -9.95 -12.26
N VAL A 748 5.00 -9.57 -11.21
CA VAL A 748 5.32 -8.47 -10.30
C VAL A 748 5.27 -8.93 -8.84
N PRO A 749 5.79 -8.14 -7.87
CA PRO A 749 5.58 -8.42 -6.46
C PRO A 749 4.08 -8.61 -6.15
N ASN A 750 3.78 -9.62 -5.35
CA ASN A 750 2.40 -10.05 -5.09
C ASN A 750 2.21 -10.42 -3.62
N ARG A 751 0.99 -10.21 -3.16
CA ARG A 751 0.49 -10.51 -1.81
C ARG A 751 -1.00 -10.80 -1.86
N ASP A 752 -1.54 -11.32 -0.77
CA ASP A 752 -2.96 -11.56 -0.56
C ASP A 752 -3.55 -10.54 0.41
N GLN A 753 -4.87 -10.35 0.36
CA GLN A 753 -5.60 -9.46 1.25
C GLN A 753 -6.97 -10.04 1.61
N ASP A 754 -7.28 -10.02 2.91
CA ASP A 754 -8.54 -10.50 3.50
C ASP A 754 -8.96 -11.90 3.02
N GLY A 755 -7.98 -12.80 2.85
CA GLY A 755 -8.19 -14.16 2.36
C GLY A 755 -8.49 -14.29 0.87
N ARG A 756 -8.52 -13.17 0.11
CA ARG A 756 -8.65 -13.17 -1.34
C ARG A 756 -7.27 -13.31 -1.99
N SER A 757 -7.19 -14.16 -3.00
CA SER A 757 -5.94 -14.45 -3.69
C SER A 757 -6.19 -14.90 -5.12
N GLY A 758 -5.72 -14.10 -6.09
CA GLY A 758 -5.46 -14.52 -7.46
C GLY A 758 -3.99 -14.91 -7.65
N GLY A 759 -3.56 -15.40 -8.81
CA GLY A 759 -2.20 -15.86 -9.13
C GLY A 759 -1.91 -17.28 -8.61
N THR A 760 -0.64 -17.66 -8.54
CA THR A 760 -0.22 -19.00 -8.10
C THR A 760 0.03 -19.06 -6.60
N VAL A 761 -0.60 -20.01 -5.90
CA VAL A 761 -0.41 -20.25 -4.47
C VAL A 761 -0.12 -21.73 -4.22
N LEU A 762 1.01 -22.02 -3.57
CA LEU A 762 1.37 -23.36 -3.13
C LEU A 762 0.94 -23.52 -1.66
N MET A 763 -0.07 -24.36 -1.43
CA MET A 763 -0.59 -24.71 -0.12
C MET A 763 0.21 -25.90 0.42
N SER A 764 1.26 -25.62 1.18
CA SER A 764 2.22 -26.63 1.65
C SER A 764 1.82 -27.23 2.99
N TYR A 765 1.77 -28.56 3.04
CA TYR A 765 1.56 -29.38 4.25
C TYR A 765 2.83 -30.15 4.63
N ALA A 766 3.87 -30.09 3.80
CA ALA A 766 5.08 -30.88 3.98
C ALA A 766 5.99 -30.27 5.06
N GLY A 767 6.51 -31.11 5.96
CA GLY A 767 7.49 -30.72 6.97
C GLY A 767 6.93 -30.03 8.22
N ARG A 768 5.61 -30.13 8.45
CA ARG A 768 4.99 -29.65 9.68
C ARG A 768 5.62 -30.28 10.91
N ASP A 769 5.88 -29.46 11.93
CA ASP A 769 6.33 -29.87 13.25
C ASP A 769 7.62 -30.72 13.21
N THR A 770 8.53 -30.35 12.31
CA THR A 770 9.83 -31.01 12.21
C THR A 770 10.71 -30.68 13.42
N ALA A 771 11.46 -31.67 13.90
CA ALA A 771 12.42 -31.50 14.99
C ALA A 771 13.65 -30.68 14.57
N ASP A 772 13.97 -30.66 13.27
CA ASP A 772 15.20 -30.07 12.72
C ASP A 772 14.91 -29.01 11.63
N PRO A 773 14.13 -27.96 11.90
CA PRO A 773 13.65 -27.01 10.88
C PRO A 773 14.76 -26.28 10.12
N ASP A 774 15.96 -26.22 10.67
CA ASP A 774 17.09 -25.54 10.03
C ASP A 774 17.83 -26.44 9.04
N THR A 775 17.75 -27.76 9.17
CA THR A 775 18.49 -28.72 8.32
C THR A 775 17.60 -29.59 7.45
N ASP A 776 16.34 -29.81 7.86
CA ASP A 776 15.37 -30.57 7.08
C ASP A 776 15.24 -30.02 5.66
N PRO A 777 15.05 -30.88 4.63
CA PRO A 777 14.92 -30.40 3.25
C PRO A 777 13.80 -29.36 3.09
N ALA A 778 14.08 -28.30 2.35
CA ALA A 778 13.15 -27.20 2.14
C ALA A 778 11.91 -27.61 1.34
N ALA A 779 10.82 -26.83 1.46
CA ALA A 779 9.63 -27.02 0.62
C ALA A 779 9.96 -26.90 -0.88
N ILE A 780 10.85 -25.98 -1.25
CA ILE A 780 11.41 -25.81 -2.59
C ILE A 780 12.95 -25.78 -2.47
N THR A 781 13.62 -26.75 -3.10
CA THR A 781 15.08 -26.79 -3.19
C THR A 781 15.54 -26.37 -4.59
N LEU A 782 16.33 -25.29 -4.69
CA LEU A 782 16.95 -24.82 -5.92
C LEU A 782 18.27 -25.56 -6.14
N ARG A 783 18.22 -26.70 -6.83
CA ARG A 783 19.33 -27.66 -6.94
C ARG A 783 20.21 -27.38 -8.17
N GLY A 784 21.32 -26.71 -7.93
CA GLY A 784 22.39 -26.45 -8.91
C GLY A 784 22.33 -25.05 -9.53
N THR A 785 23.31 -24.77 -10.40
CA THR A 785 23.52 -23.42 -10.90
C THR A 785 22.34 -22.88 -11.72
N GLY A 786 21.91 -21.65 -11.42
CA GLY A 786 20.83 -20.99 -12.16
C GLY A 786 19.44 -21.60 -11.95
N ALA A 787 19.24 -22.42 -10.92
CA ALA A 787 17.92 -22.86 -10.48
C ALA A 787 17.18 -21.69 -9.82
N GLY A 788 15.91 -21.46 -10.18
CA GLY A 788 15.17 -20.30 -9.69
C GLY A 788 13.70 -20.52 -9.42
N VAL A 789 13.12 -19.62 -8.63
CA VAL A 789 11.68 -19.55 -8.36
C VAL A 789 11.19 -18.10 -8.48
N ASN A 790 10.04 -17.90 -9.15
CA ASN A 790 9.55 -16.55 -9.40
C ASN A 790 8.01 -16.46 -9.44
N GLY A 791 7.42 -15.43 -8.82
CA GLY A 791 6.06 -15.00 -9.12
C GLY A 791 4.95 -15.85 -8.50
N LEU A 792 5.20 -16.45 -7.34
CA LEU A 792 4.26 -17.33 -6.63
C LEU A 792 4.25 -17.07 -5.12
N ARG A 793 3.23 -17.60 -4.44
CA ARG A 793 3.18 -17.65 -2.97
C ARG A 793 3.33 -19.06 -2.45
N VAL A 794 3.83 -19.18 -1.22
CA VAL A 794 3.80 -20.42 -0.43
C VAL A 794 3.13 -20.12 0.91
N PHE A 795 2.02 -20.81 1.18
CA PHE A 795 1.25 -20.69 2.43
C PHE A 795 1.19 -22.05 3.11
N TYR A 796 1.22 -22.05 4.44
CA TYR A 796 1.17 -23.25 5.28
C TYR A 796 -0.15 -23.30 6.05
N PRO A 797 -1.20 -23.97 5.55
CA PRO A 797 -2.53 -23.93 6.16
C PRO A 797 -2.60 -24.40 7.61
N GLU A 798 -1.64 -25.23 8.03
CA GLU A 798 -1.57 -25.80 9.38
C GLU A 798 -0.62 -25.04 10.32
N ASN A 799 0.07 -24.00 9.84
CA ASN A 799 0.83 -23.08 10.70
C ASN A 799 -0.08 -21.91 11.11
N ASN A 800 -1.07 -22.22 11.94
CA ASN A 800 -2.11 -21.30 12.39
C ASN A 800 -1.97 -21.02 13.90
N PRO A 801 -1.64 -19.80 14.33
CA PRO A 801 -1.48 -19.44 15.75
C PRO A 801 -2.75 -19.63 16.59
N ALA A 802 -3.93 -19.70 15.96
CA ALA A 802 -5.19 -19.98 16.64
C ALA A 802 -5.45 -21.49 16.87
N ALA A 803 -4.67 -22.38 16.26
CA ALA A 803 -4.75 -23.81 16.54
C ALA A 803 -4.33 -24.11 18.00
N PRO A 804 -4.80 -25.23 18.60
CA PRO A 804 -4.41 -25.62 19.96
C PRO A 804 -2.90 -25.72 20.18
N GLU A 805 -2.15 -26.14 19.15
CA GLU A 805 -0.69 -26.27 19.19
C GLU A 805 0.04 -24.92 18.97
N GLY A 806 -0.66 -23.87 18.54
CA GLY A 806 -0.07 -22.58 18.20
C GLY A 806 0.79 -22.61 16.93
N LEU A 807 1.84 -21.78 16.92
CA LEU A 807 2.85 -21.80 15.86
C LEU A 807 3.68 -23.08 15.95
N VAL A 808 3.90 -23.75 14.82
CA VAL A 808 4.68 -25.00 14.76
C VAL A 808 5.88 -24.87 13.81
N PRO A 809 7.01 -25.53 14.11
CA PRO A 809 8.18 -25.49 13.24
C PRO A 809 7.93 -26.04 11.84
N TYR A 810 8.48 -25.37 10.83
CA TYR A 810 8.57 -25.86 9.46
C TYR A 810 10.01 -25.66 8.94
N PRO A 811 10.46 -26.50 7.99
CA PRO A 811 11.75 -26.28 7.34
C PRO A 811 11.75 -24.96 6.55
N PHE A 812 12.93 -24.58 6.05
CA PHE A 812 13.03 -23.49 5.10
C PHE A 812 12.05 -23.65 3.94
N THR A 813 11.40 -22.56 3.54
CA THR A 813 10.49 -22.59 2.39
C THR A 813 11.28 -22.72 1.10
N ILE A 814 12.36 -21.95 0.95
CA ILE A 814 13.26 -22.03 -0.20
C ILE A 814 14.69 -22.24 0.29
N ARG A 815 15.40 -23.20 -0.30
CA ARG A 815 16.84 -23.41 -0.07
C ARG A 815 17.61 -23.42 -1.37
N GLY A 816 18.66 -22.61 -1.44
CA GLY A 816 19.61 -22.62 -2.54
C GLY A 816 20.72 -23.67 -2.37
N GLN A 817 20.97 -24.48 -3.42
CA GLN A 817 22.00 -25.52 -3.45
C GLN A 817 22.82 -25.45 -4.76
N GLY A 818 23.43 -24.30 -5.04
CA GLY A 818 24.25 -24.06 -6.23
C GLY A 818 24.57 -22.58 -6.35
N SER A 819 25.33 -22.14 -7.35
CA SER A 819 25.59 -20.69 -7.59
C SER A 819 24.48 -20.05 -8.45
N HIS A 820 24.35 -18.73 -8.45
CA HIS A 820 23.39 -18.00 -9.31
C HIS A 820 21.93 -18.44 -9.11
N THR A 821 21.60 -19.00 -7.94
CA THR A 821 20.21 -19.34 -7.63
C THR A 821 19.43 -18.07 -7.35
N TYR A 822 18.11 -18.09 -7.60
CA TYR A 822 17.31 -16.88 -7.39
C TYR A 822 15.89 -17.16 -6.90
N ALA A 823 15.40 -16.29 -6.03
CA ALA A 823 14.02 -16.22 -5.57
C ALA A 823 13.50 -14.79 -5.76
N VAL A 824 12.49 -14.61 -6.61
CA VAL A 824 12.01 -13.28 -7.02
C VAL A 824 10.49 -13.18 -6.93
N ASN A 825 9.95 -12.08 -6.39
CA ASN A 825 8.49 -11.84 -6.30
C ASN A 825 7.75 -12.98 -5.57
N ILE A 826 8.26 -13.38 -4.40
CA ILE A 826 7.71 -14.49 -3.62
C ILE A 826 6.96 -13.96 -2.39
N GLY A 827 5.71 -14.39 -2.23
CA GLY A 827 4.94 -14.15 -1.01
C GLY A 827 5.01 -15.35 -0.05
N LEU A 828 5.36 -15.10 1.21
CA LEU A 828 5.54 -16.08 2.29
C LEU A 828 4.74 -15.66 3.54
N PRO A 829 3.40 -15.62 3.47
CA PRO A 829 2.52 -15.08 4.52
C PRO A 829 2.72 -15.66 5.93
N ASN A 830 3.17 -16.92 6.06
CA ASN A 830 3.30 -17.55 7.38
C ASN A 830 4.44 -18.59 7.43
N ALA A 831 5.56 -18.31 6.78
CA ALA A 831 6.70 -19.20 6.75
C ALA A 831 7.43 -19.22 8.10
N TRP A 832 7.73 -20.42 8.61
CA TRP A 832 8.56 -20.56 9.81
C TRP A 832 9.99 -20.06 9.54
N ASN A 833 10.65 -20.75 8.62
CA ASN A 833 11.93 -20.39 8.03
C ASN A 833 11.69 -20.02 6.55
N ALA A 834 12.04 -18.82 6.13
CA ALA A 834 11.72 -18.31 4.80
C ALA A 834 12.75 -18.77 3.75
N ILE A 835 13.97 -18.25 3.77
CA ILE A 835 14.98 -18.52 2.73
C ILE A 835 16.36 -18.85 3.31
N ASP A 836 16.95 -19.94 2.81
CA ASP A 836 18.29 -20.40 3.16
C ASP A 836 19.25 -20.34 1.96
N MET A 837 20.23 -19.45 2.09
CA MET A 837 21.43 -19.33 1.23
C MET A 837 22.71 -19.58 2.04
N ALA A 838 22.59 -20.24 3.19
CA ALA A 838 23.65 -20.50 4.15
C ALA A 838 24.14 -21.94 4.19
N THR A 839 23.23 -22.92 4.15
CA THR A 839 23.59 -24.33 4.31
C THR A 839 24.54 -24.81 3.20
N HIS A 840 24.45 -24.24 2.00
CA HIS A 840 25.34 -24.54 0.88
C HIS A 840 25.94 -23.26 0.34
N ARG A 841 27.21 -23.31 -0.08
CA ARG A 841 27.85 -22.20 -0.79
C ARG A 841 27.05 -21.88 -2.06
N ASN A 842 26.71 -20.61 -2.23
CA ASN A 842 25.75 -20.12 -3.23
C ASN A 842 26.21 -18.78 -3.81
N ASP A 843 27.37 -18.76 -4.45
CA ASP A 843 27.90 -17.51 -5.00
C ASP A 843 26.92 -16.89 -6.02
N HIS A 844 26.82 -15.56 -6.05
CA HIS A 844 25.96 -14.80 -6.96
C HIS A 844 24.45 -15.05 -6.83
N PHE A 845 23.96 -15.49 -5.67
CA PHE A 845 22.52 -15.63 -5.46
C PHE A 845 21.77 -14.29 -5.55
N LEU A 846 20.49 -14.33 -5.91
CA LEU A 846 19.58 -13.18 -5.85
C LEU A 846 18.31 -13.53 -5.06
N VAL A 847 18.11 -12.88 -3.92
CA VAL A 847 16.84 -12.89 -3.18
C VAL A 847 16.21 -11.52 -3.34
N ARG A 848 15.06 -11.42 -4.03
CA ARG A 848 14.47 -10.12 -4.37
C ARG A 848 12.96 -10.07 -4.26
N LYS A 849 12.42 -9.01 -3.64
CA LYS A 849 10.97 -8.78 -3.47
C LYS A 849 10.29 -9.97 -2.78
N ILE A 850 10.78 -10.30 -1.59
CA ILE A 850 10.20 -11.32 -0.72
C ILE A 850 9.36 -10.63 0.33
N LYS A 851 8.09 -11.01 0.46
CA LYS A 851 7.17 -10.39 1.42
C LYS A 851 6.43 -11.43 2.24
N GLY A 852 6.22 -11.19 3.53
CA GLY A 852 5.48 -12.12 4.37
C GLY A 852 5.71 -11.92 5.87
N THR A 853 5.45 -12.93 6.66
CA THR A 853 5.91 -13.00 8.04
C THR A 853 6.85 -14.18 8.17
N PHE A 854 8.07 -13.91 8.65
CA PHE A 854 9.10 -14.94 8.86
C PHE A 854 9.19 -15.21 10.36
N VAL A 855 8.68 -16.35 10.80
CA VAL A 855 8.44 -16.61 12.23
C VAL A 855 9.74 -16.77 13.03
N ARG A 856 10.79 -17.33 12.41
CA ARG A 856 12.09 -17.53 13.05
C ARG A 856 13.25 -17.03 12.18
N HIS A 857 13.41 -17.53 10.96
CA HIS A 857 14.48 -17.09 10.06
C HIS A 857 13.92 -16.45 8.80
N GLY A 858 14.30 -15.19 8.54
CA GLY A 858 14.02 -14.50 7.28
C GLY A 858 14.93 -15.00 6.15
N VAL A 859 16.04 -14.31 5.90
CA VAL A 859 17.05 -14.73 4.93
C VAL A 859 18.35 -15.08 5.66
N THR A 860 18.81 -16.31 5.53
CA THR A 860 20.12 -16.74 6.06
C THR A 860 21.13 -16.84 4.94
N VAL A 861 22.34 -16.32 5.16
CA VAL A 861 23.43 -16.27 4.18
C VAL A 861 24.70 -16.82 4.81
N GLY A 862 25.33 -17.77 4.12
CA GLY A 862 26.54 -18.44 4.60
C GLY A 862 27.77 -17.99 3.83
N ARG A 863 28.77 -18.89 3.72
CA ARG A 863 30.05 -18.67 3.04
C ARG A 863 29.91 -18.61 1.51
N SER A 864 29.27 -17.55 1.04
CA SER A 864 28.95 -17.25 -0.37
C SER A 864 29.52 -15.89 -0.76
N ASP A 865 29.94 -15.76 -2.02
CA ASP A 865 30.49 -14.53 -2.58
C ASP A 865 29.49 -13.81 -3.49
N ARG A 866 29.43 -12.47 -3.43
CA ARG A 866 28.59 -11.62 -4.31
C ARG A 866 27.10 -11.96 -4.27
N GLY A 867 26.57 -12.33 -3.11
CA GLY A 867 25.13 -12.52 -2.93
C GLY A 867 24.39 -11.18 -2.86
N ARG A 868 23.11 -11.15 -3.23
CA ARG A 868 22.26 -9.97 -3.09
C ARG A 868 20.90 -10.29 -2.45
N VAL A 869 20.54 -9.52 -1.43
CA VAL A 869 19.23 -9.54 -0.75
C VAL A 869 18.57 -8.18 -0.93
N GLU A 870 17.45 -8.11 -1.64
CA GLU A 870 16.85 -6.84 -2.05
C GLU A 870 15.32 -6.79 -1.85
N GLY A 871 14.78 -5.72 -1.28
CA GLY A 871 13.34 -5.52 -1.22
C GLY A 871 12.61 -6.56 -0.37
N VAL A 872 13.21 -6.98 0.75
CA VAL A 872 12.64 -7.98 1.66
C VAL A 872 11.83 -7.27 2.73
N LEU A 873 10.53 -7.59 2.84
CA LEU A 873 9.62 -7.05 3.84
C LEU A 873 9.04 -8.16 4.72
N SER A 874 9.40 -8.16 6.00
CA SER A 874 8.71 -8.97 7.01
C SER A 874 7.72 -8.11 7.79
N ASN A 875 6.44 -8.47 7.78
CA ASN A 875 5.39 -7.79 8.54
C ASN A 875 4.43 -8.80 9.17
N GLY A 876 4.35 -8.84 10.50
CA GLY A 876 3.43 -9.71 11.25
C GLY A 876 1.96 -9.62 10.83
N ASN A 877 1.51 -8.45 10.35
CA ASN A 877 0.13 -8.26 9.88
C ASN A 877 -0.25 -9.21 8.74
N THR A 878 0.71 -9.77 8.00
CA THR A 878 0.42 -10.69 6.90
C THR A 878 -0.35 -11.93 7.38
N PHE A 879 -0.09 -12.42 8.61
CA PHE A 879 -0.79 -13.57 9.20
C PHE A 879 -2.31 -13.36 9.25
N VAL A 880 -2.75 -12.23 9.80
CA VAL A 880 -4.18 -11.96 10.02
C VAL A 880 -4.87 -11.40 8.78
N ARG A 881 -4.10 -10.85 7.83
CA ARG A 881 -4.60 -10.40 6.53
C ARG A 881 -4.68 -11.54 5.50
N THR A 882 -3.93 -12.63 5.71
CA THR A 882 -3.82 -13.77 4.77
C THR A 882 -4.21 -15.08 5.46
N GLY A 883 -5.51 -15.36 5.51
CA GLY A 883 -6.03 -16.62 6.07
C GLY A 883 -6.63 -17.58 5.04
N PHE A 884 -6.76 -17.16 3.77
CA PHE A 884 -7.41 -17.94 2.70
C PHE A 884 -8.77 -18.55 3.08
N TYR A 885 -9.48 -17.92 4.02
CA TYR A 885 -10.69 -18.42 4.64
C TYR A 885 -10.57 -19.84 5.21
N VAL A 886 -9.37 -20.26 5.63
CA VAL A 886 -9.16 -21.50 6.38
C VAL A 886 -9.98 -21.42 7.68
N PRO A 887 -10.70 -22.49 8.06
CA PRO A 887 -11.45 -22.53 9.30
C PRO A 887 -10.60 -22.20 10.54
N ASN A 888 -11.19 -21.49 11.50
CA ASN A 888 -10.58 -21.13 12.77
C ASN A 888 -9.23 -20.40 12.65
N TRP A 889 -9.07 -19.58 11.61
CA TRP A 889 -7.86 -18.78 11.42
C TRP A 889 -7.71 -17.68 12.48
N VAL A 890 -6.46 -17.32 12.80
CA VAL A 890 -6.12 -16.24 13.74
C VAL A 890 -6.75 -14.90 13.34
N LEU A 891 -7.25 -14.16 14.33
CA LEU A 891 -7.91 -12.87 14.15
C LEU A 891 -6.98 -11.70 14.46
N GLY A 892 -7.28 -10.51 13.90
CA GLY A 892 -6.47 -9.31 14.05
C GLY A 892 -6.18 -8.92 15.52
N ARG A 893 -7.17 -9.09 16.41
CA ARG A 893 -7.01 -8.82 17.85
C ARG A 893 -5.98 -9.71 18.54
N ASP A 894 -5.70 -10.88 17.97
CA ASP A 894 -4.81 -11.88 18.54
C ASP A 894 -3.41 -11.86 17.91
N LEU A 895 -3.15 -10.94 16.96
CA LEU A 895 -1.87 -10.82 16.27
C LEU A 895 -0.70 -10.61 17.23
N PHE A 896 -0.79 -9.59 18.07
CA PHE A 896 0.26 -9.28 19.05
C PHE A 896 0.48 -10.43 20.05
N PRO A 897 -0.54 -10.89 20.80
CA PRO A 897 -0.32 -11.89 21.84
C PRO A 897 0.07 -13.28 21.30
N LYS A 898 -0.33 -13.65 20.08
CA LYS A 898 -0.06 -15.00 19.54
C LYS A 898 1.10 -15.09 18.55
N VAL A 899 1.49 -13.98 17.91
CA VAL A 899 2.53 -13.99 16.88
C VAL A 899 3.66 -13.04 17.23
N ILE A 900 3.36 -11.74 17.40
CA ILE A 900 4.40 -10.72 17.53
C ILE A 900 5.09 -10.78 18.89
N ASP A 901 4.36 -10.50 19.96
CA ASP A 901 4.89 -10.55 21.33
C ASP A 901 5.03 -11.99 21.80
N GLY A 902 4.13 -12.88 21.35
CA GLY A 902 4.15 -14.28 21.72
C GLY A 902 5.28 -15.10 21.10
N TRP A 903 5.96 -14.59 20.06
CA TRP A 903 7.05 -15.32 19.41
C TRP A 903 8.07 -14.45 18.68
N THR A 904 7.67 -13.71 17.63
CA THR A 904 8.63 -13.18 16.64
C THR A 904 9.54 -12.09 17.21
N ARG A 905 9.08 -11.29 18.18
CA ARG A 905 9.93 -10.29 18.87
C ARG A 905 11.02 -10.91 19.75
N GLU A 906 10.85 -12.15 20.17
CA GLU A 906 11.84 -12.87 20.99
C GLU A 906 12.77 -13.72 20.12
N HIS A 907 12.33 -14.17 18.94
CA HIS A 907 13.04 -15.22 18.19
C HIS A 907 13.40 -14.90 16.74
N ALA A 908 12.77 -13.91 16.09
CA ALA A 908 12.88 -13.75 14.65
C ALA A 908 14.03 -12.84 14.21
N ASP A 909 14.92 -13.36 13.38
CA ASP A 909 15.98 -12.59 12.72
C ASP A 909 15.64 -12.40 11.23
N LEU A 910 15.69 -11.15 10.75
CA LEU A 910 15.30 -10.83 9.38
C LEU A 910 16.38 -11.21 8.36
N VAL A 911 17.64 -10.82 8.60
CA VAL A 911 18.80 -11.26 7.81
C VAL A 911 19.90 -11.74 8.74
N THR A 912 20.39 -12.97 8.52
CA THR A 912 21.51 -13.54 9.27
C THR A 912 22.65 -13.88 8.31
N VAL A 913 23.87 -13.49 8.64
CA VAL A 913 25.07 -13.66 7.81
C VAL A 913 26.16 -14.39 8.59
N ASP A 914 26.69 -15.47 8.00
CA ASP A 914 27.82 -16.23 8.53
C ASP A 914 28.85 -16.55 7.42
N GLY A 915 29.81 -15.64 7.27
CA GLY A 915 31.01 -15.82 6.45
C GLY A 915 30.86 -15.42 4.98
N ALA A 916 29.83 -14.63 4.64
CA ALA A 916 29.65 -14.10 3.29
C ALA A 916 30.73 -13.07 2.93
N THR A 917 31.05 -12.95 1.64
CA THR A 917 31.96 -11.91 1.14
C THR A 917 31.28 -11.06 0.08
N ARG A 918 31.42 -9.73 0.17
CA ARG A 918 30.80 -8.77 -0.76
C ARG A 918 29.31 -9.03 -0.91
N LEU A 919 28.63 -9.22 0.22
CA LEU A 919 27.19 -9.37 0.30
C LEU A 919 26.55 -7.97 0.26
N THR A 920 25.61 -7.77 -0.66
CA THR A 920 24.84 -6.53 -0.75
C THR A 920 23.41 -6.76 -0.25
N VAL A 921 22.99 -5.97 0.74
CA VAL A 921 21.63 -5.98 1.30
C VAL A 921 20.99 -4.62 1.03
N VAL A 922 19.83 -4.60 0.37
CA VAL A 922 19.21 -3.35 -0.12
C VAL A 922 17.72 -3.35 0.16
N ASP A 923 17.17 -2.23 0.64
CA ASP A 923 15.72 -2.04 0.81
C ASP A 923 15.07 -3.16 1.65
N VAL A 924 15.59 -3.38 2.86
CA VAL A 924 15.14 -4.45 3.76
C VAL A 924 14.43 -3.84 4.96
N PHE A 925 13.24 -4.34 5.28
CA PHE A 925 12.43 -3.84 6.38
C PHE A 925 11.77 -4.96 7.19
N GLY A 926 11.72 -4.76 8.50
CA GLY A 926 11.11 -5.69 9.45
C GLY A 926 10.19 -5.05 10.46
N TYR A 927 8.99 -5.59 10.62
CA TYR A 927 8.00 -5.21 11.63
C TYR A 927 7.70 -6.36 12.60
N GLY A 928 7.94 -6.13 13.89
CA GLY A 928 7.56 -7.06 14.96
C GLY A 928 8.50 -8.27 15.10
N LEU A 929 9.82 -8.06 15.08
CA LEU A 929 10.83 -9.14 15.09
C LEU A 929 11.92 -8.90 16.14
N HIS A 930 12.85 -9.86 16.32
CA HIS A 930 13.91 -9.75 17.32
C HIS A 930 15.11 -8.94 16.81
N ASN A 931 15.77 -9.35 15.71
CA ASN A 931 16.87 -8.56 15.10
C ASN A 931 16.69 -8.29 13.61
N GLY A 932 17.04 -7.07 13.17
CA GLY A 932 17.06 -6.70 11.75
C GLY A 932 18.16 -7.43 10.98
N LEU A 933 19.41 -7.05 11.23
CA LEU A 933 20.58 -7.67 10.61
C LEU A 933 21.49 -8.28 11.68
N VAL A 934 21.84 -9.56 11.52
CA VAL A 934 22.79 -10.27 12.38
C VAL A 934 23.98 -10.74 11.53
N VAL A 935 25.17 -10.23 11.79
CA VAL A 935 26.42 -10.63 11.13
C VAL A 935 27.33 -11.31 12.14
N ASN A 936 27.46 -12.63 12.05
CA ASN A 936 28.38 -13.39 12.89
C ASN A 936 29.82 -13.26 12.37
N SER A 937 29.98 -13.31 11.05
CA SER A 937 31.22 -13.07 10.33
C SER A 937 30.89 -12.67 8.87
N GLY A 938 31.77 -11.93 8.20
CA GLY A 938 31.63 -11.63 6.77
C GLY A 938 31.97 -10.19 6.38
N ASP A 939 31.72 -9.88 5.11
CA ASP A 939 31.84 -8.55 4.50
C ASP A 939 30.47 -8.19 3.88
N VAL A 940 29.81 -7.18 4.46
CA VAL A 940 28.40 -6.86 4.20
C VAL A 940 28.21 -5.36 4.04
N GLU A 941 27.71 -4.97 2.86
CA GLU A 941 27.24 -3.61 2.59
C GLU A 941 25.72 -3.57 2.58
N VAL A 942 25.15 -2.65 3.36
CA VAL A 942 23.71 -2.54 3.57
C VAL A 942 23.25 -1.15 3.18
N PHE A 943 22.19 -1.07 2.41
CA PHE A 943 21.59 0.16 1.91
C PHE A 943 20.11 0.15 2.25
N ASN A 944 19.63 1.17 2.96
CA ASN A 944 18.24 1.28 3.41
C ASN A 944 17.77 0.08 4.26
N LEU A 945 18.13 0.08 5.55
CA LEU A 945 17.65 -0.89 6.54
C LEU A 945 16.60 -0.26 7.46
N GLY A 946 15.45 -0.91 7.62
CA GLY A 946 14.39 -0.45 8.52
C GLY A 946 13.95 -1.52 9.52
N THR A 947 13.71 -1.11 10.77
CA THR A 947 13.15 -1.97 11.82
C THR A 947 12.12 -1.24 12.66
N ASP A 948 10.97 -1.88 12.82
CA ASP A 948 9.84 -1.42 13.64
C ASP A 948 9.37 -2.52 14.60
N ASN A 949 8.96 -2.13 15.80
CA ASN A 949 8.52 -3.00 16.89
C ASN A 949 9.48 -4.16 17.20
N LEU A 950 10.77 -3.86 17.35
CA LEU A 950 11.76 -4.83 17.80
C LEU A 950 11.48 -5.37 19.20
N GLY A 951 11.97 -6.58 19.50
CA GLY A 951 12.10 -7.11 20.86
C GLY A 951 12.87 -6.16 21.79
N THR A 952 12.65 -6.25 23.10
CA THR A 952 13.24 -5.31 24.08
C THR A 952 14.76 -5.31 24.09
N ASP A 953 15.37 -6.47 23.82
CA ASP A 953 16.80 -6.73 23.70
C ASP A 953 17.24 -6.93 22.24
N GLY A 954 16.36 -6.58 21.30
CA GLY A 954 16.59 -6.68 19.86
C GLY A 954 17.46 -5.56 19.30
N TYR A 955 18.17 -5.86 18.22
CA TYR A 955 19.06 -4.93 17.52
C TYR A 955 18.64 -4.71 16.07
N SER A 956 18.71 -3.47 15.58
CA SER A 956 18.63 -3.22 14.13
C SER A 956 19.84 -3.82 13.42
N VAL A 957 21.04 -3.67 14.01
CA VAL A 957 22.30 -4.22 13.49
C VAL A 957 23.12 -4.88 14.60
N LYS A 958 23.34 -6.19 14.53
CA LYS A 958 24.14 -6.95 15.49
C LYS A 958 25.34 -7.56 14.79
N VAL A 959 26.54 -7.15 15.15
CA VAL A 959 27.78 -7.64 14.54
C VAL A 959 28.65 -8.31 15.59
N ALA A 960 28.96 -9.60 15.42
CA ALA A 960 29.94 -10.29 16.24
C ALA A 960 31.36 -10.14 15.67
N GLY A 961 31.48 -10.10 14.35
CA GLY A 961 32.73 -9.88 13.62
C GLY A 961 32.50 -9.72 12.12
N GLY A 962 33.49 -9.17 11.42
CA GLY A 962 33.39 -8.86 9.99
C GLY A 962 33.57 -7.37 9.68
N ASP A 963 33.44 -7.03 8.40
CA ASP A 963 33.36 -5.65 7.91
C ASP A 963 31.90 -5.37 7.53
N VAL A 964 31.26 -4.43 8.21
CA VAL A 964 29.84 -4.15 8.05
C VAL A 964 29.64 -2.65 7.93
N THR A 965 29.13 -2.23 6.78
CA THR A 965 28.74 -0.84 6.55
C THR A 965 27.24 -0.76 6.26
N VAL A 966 26.53 0.10 6.98
CA VAL A 966 25.10 0.35 6.78
C VAL A 966 24.89 1.81 6.41
N VAL A 967 24.27 2.04 5.27
CA VAL A 967 23.93 3.36 4.74
C VAL A 967 22.42 3.52 4.80
N ASN A 968 21.97 4.56 5.51
CA ASN A 968 20.58 4.81 5.86
C ASN A 968 19.98 3.67 6.72
N LEU A 969 19.84 3.95 8.00
CA LEU A 969 19.17 3.07 8.95
C LEU A 969 17.99 3.81 9.57
N MET A 970 16.82 3.18 9.61
CA MET A 970 15.65 3.68 10.31
C MET A 970 15.21 2.70 11.41
N ARG A 971 15.05 3.18 12.66
CA ARG A 971 14.58 2.37 13.79
C ARG A 971 13.49 3.05 14.64
N TYR A 972 12.38 2.34 14.88
CA TYR A 972 11.31 2.80 15.78
C TYR A 972 11.60 2.50 17.27
N ASN A 973 12.08 1.31 17.60
CA ASN A 973 12.43 0.93 18.97
C ASN A 973 13.53 -0.15 18.97
N GLY A 974 13.95 -0.62 20.14
CA GLY A 974 15.07 -1.57 20.30
C GLY A 974 16.41 -0.85 20.35
N THR A 975 17.51 -1.52 20.03
CA THR A 975 18.87 -0.95 20.00
C THR A 975 19.37 -0.77 18.57
N THR A 976 20.01 0.36 18.23
CA THR A 976 20.49 0.61 16.85
C THR A 976 21.56 -0.41 16.46
N SER A 977 22.61 -0.53 17.27
CA SER A 977 23.68 -1.46 16.95
C SER A 977 24.45 -2.00 18.15
N THR A 978 25.13 -3.13 17.94
CA THR A 978 26.20 -3.64 18.80
C THR A 978 27.32 -4.24 17.96
N GLY A 979 28.56 -4.13 18.44
CA GLY A 979 29.75 -4.60 17.74
C GLY A 979 30.32 -3.60 16.70
N PRO A 980 31.31 -4.04 15.90
CA PRO A 980 32.06 -3.17 15.00
C PRO A 980 31.33 -2.96 13.67
N ALA A 981 30.38 -2.02 13.64
CA ALA A 981 29.68 -1.61 12.41
C ALA A 981 29.88 -0.12 12.12
N THR A 982 30.07 0.22 10.84
CA THR A 982 30.07 1.61 10.36
C THR A 982 28.66 1.98 9.91
N LEU A 983 28.03 2.97 10.54
CA LEU A 983 26.67 3.38 10.23
C LEU A 983 26.65 4.82 9.72
N HIS A 984 26.02 5.03 8.57
CA HIS A 984 25.76 6.34 7.99
C HIS A 984 24.25 6.62 8.02
N ASN A 985 23.89 7.87 8.34
CA ASN A 985 22.49 8.32 8.42
C ASN A 985 21.63 7.44 9.35
N VAL A 986 21.98 7.40 10.64
CA VAL A 986 21.15 6.77 11.67
C VAL A 986 19.91 7.64 11.93
N MET A 987 18.73 7.09 11.70
CA MET A 987 17.43 7.72 11.90
C MET A 987 16.65 6.93 12.94
N VAL A 988 16.22 7.61 14.00
CA VAL A 988 15.61 6.97 15.17
C VAL A 988 14.48 7.85 15.67
N ILE A 989 13.32 7.25 15.92
CA ILE A 989 12.23 7.97 16.58
C ILE A 989 12.58 8.24 18.05
N ASN A 990 12.31 9.45 18.52
CA ASN A 990 12.55 9.85 19.92
C ASN A 990 13.98 9.54 20.40
N ILE A 991 14.96 9.87 19.56
CA ILE A 991 16.37 9.54 19.79
C ILE A 991 16.89 10.05 21.14
N VAL A 992 17.63 9.19 21.84
CA VAL A 992 18.41 9.56 23.02
C VAL A 992 19.87 9.66 22.60
N GLU A 993 20.50 10.80 22.88
CA GLU A 993 21.87 11.07 22.44
C GLU A 993 22.65 11.90 23.46
N HIS A 994 23.98 11.77 23.41
CA HIS A 994 24.92 12.48 24.25
C HIS A 994 25.97 13.20 23.40
N GLY A 995 26.28 14.43 23.79
CA GLY A 995 27.32 15.23 23.15
C GLY A 995 28.71 14.74 23.53
N VAL A 996 29.57 14.58 22.54
CA VAL A 996 30.98 14.25 22.71
C VAL A 996 31.81 15.28 21.98
N THR A 997 32.72 15.94 22.70
CA THR A 997 33.64 16.94 22.13
C THR A 997 35.08 16.56 22.43
N ALA A 998 36.00 17.04 21.58
CA ALA A 998 37.44 16.89 21.80
C ALA A 998 38.18 18.17 21.42
N ALA A 999 39.18 18.55 22.20
CA ALA A 999 40.05 19.70 21.94
C ALA A 999 41.53 19.39 22.19
N ALA A 1000 42.43 20.11 21.52
CA ALA A 1000 43.87 20.04 21.76
C ALA A 1000 44.29 21.09 22.81
N ALA A 1001 45.15 20.69 23.76
CA ALA A 1001 45.74 21.57 24.77
C ALA A 1001 47.28 21.50 24.75
N PRO A 1002 48.00 22.63 24.61
CA PRO A 1002 47.47 23.97 24.30
C PRO A 1002 46.88 24.05 22.89
N ALA A 1003 46.01 25.03 22.65
CA ALA A 1003 45.38 25.21 21.35
C ALA A 1003 46.44 25.39 20.24
N GLY A 1004 46.29 24.67 19.13
CA GLY A 1004 47.26 24.66 18.03
C GLY A 1004 48.44 23.70 18.18
N ALA A 1005 48.58 23.01 19.32
CA ALA A 1005 49.64 22.01 19.53
C ALA A 1005 49.42 20.67 18.79
N GLY A 1006 48.25 20.48 18.21
CA GLY A 1006 47.90 19.29 17.46
C GLY A 1006 46.47 19.37 16.90
N THR A 1007 46.08 18.33 16.17
CA THR A 1007 44.72 18.13 15.67
C THR A 1007 44.06 16.97 16.42
N VAL A 1008 42.75 17.06 16.59
CA VAL A 1008 41.92 16.01 17.18
C VAL A 1008 40.80 15.64 16.22
N ARG A 1009 40.46 14.35 16.16
CA ARG A 1009 39.32 13.85 15.38
C ARG A 1009 38.56 12.82 16.19
N LEU A 1010 37.23 12.91 16.14
CA LEU A 1010 36.32 11.90 16.65
C LEU A 1010 35.80 11.08 15.46
N ALA A 1011 35.79 9.76 15.61
CA ALA A 1011 35.23 8.83 14.64
C ALA A 1011 34.27 7.87 15.34
N GLY A 1012 33.05 7.75 14.84
CA GLY A 1012 32.02 6.88 15.38
C GLY A 1012 30.69 7.09 14.67
N ASN A 1013 29.67 6.34 15.07
CA ASN A 1013 28.34 6.39 14.46
C ASN A 1013 27.55 7.59 14.99
N GLU A 1014 27.80 8.77 14.41
CA GLU A 1014 27.12 10.00 14.79
C GLU A 1014 25.65 9.99 14.40
N THR A 1015 24.79 10.45 15.32
CA THR A 1015 23.38 10.71 15.05
C THR A 1015 23.19 12.08 14.40
N ARG A 1016 24.00 13.05 14.81
CA ARG A 1016 24.23 14.36 14.21
C ARG A 1016 25.63 14.84 14.64
N PRO A 1017 26.21 15.90 14.04
CA PRO A 1017 27.60 16.27 14.30
C PRO A 1017 27.92 16.40 15.80
N GLY A 1018 28.83 15.57 16.31
CA GLY A 1018 29.25 15.53 17.72
C GLY A 1018 28.28 14.86 18.71
N PHE A 1019 27.21 14.20 18.25
CA PHE A 1019 26.24 13.52 19.10
C PHE A 1019 26.12 12.04 18.72
N TYR A 1020 25.98 11.21 19.76
CA TYR A 1020 26.02 9.75 19.65
C TYR A 1020 24.97 9.13 20.57
N GLU A 1021 24.41 7.97 20.19
CA GLU A 1021 23.51 7.23 21.07
C GLU A 1021 24.28 6.59 22.23
N PRO A 1022 23.64 6.41 23.41
CA PRO A 1022 24.18 5.57 24.47
C PRO A 1022 24.60 4.18 23.95
N GLY A 1023 25.77 3.71 24.37
CA GLY A 1023 26.35 2.44 23.92
C GLY A 1023 27.18 2.53 22.63
N SER A 1024 27.15 3.65 21.90
CA SER A 1024 27.97 3.84 20.70
C SER A 1024 29.45 3.83 21.03
N GLN A 1025 30.27 3.23 20.16
CA GLN A 1025 31.73 3.32 20.24
C GLN A 1025 32.22 4.58 19.52
N VAL A 1026 33.06 5.38 20.19
CA VAL A 1026 33.70 6.56 19.62
C VAL A 1026 35.21 6.43 19.79
N THR A 1027 35.95 6.66 18.71
CA THR A 1027 37.42 6.71 18.71
C THR A 1027 37.88 8.14 18.57
N ALA A 1028 38.50 8.66 19.63
CA ALA A 1028 39.23 9.91 19.60
C ALA A 1028 40.66 9.66 19.10
N SER A 1029 41.14 10.50 18.19
CA SER A 1029 42.49 10.44 17.63
C SER A 1029 43.16 11.81 17.69
N ALA A 1030 44.43 11.81 18.09
CA ALA A 1030 45.24 13.02 18.26
C ALA A 1030 46.51 12.92 17.41
N GLU A 1031 46.79 13.97 16.65
CA GLU A 1031 48.02 14.11 15.85
C GLU A 1031 48.74 15.39 16.26
N ALA A 1032 50.00 15.27 16.69
CA ALA A 1032 50.77 16.42 17.17
C ALA A 1032 51.19 17.34 16.02
N ALA A 1033 51.14 18.65 16.25
CA ALA A 1033 51.73 19.62 15.35
C ALA A 1033 53.27 19.58 15.43
N PRO A 1034 54.00 20.07 14.41
CA PRO A 1034 55.45 20.18 14.47
C PRO A 1034 55.91 20.90 15.75
N GLY A 1035 56.89 20.33 16.46
CA GLY A 1035 57.40 20.86 17.73
C GLY A 1035 56.67 20.39 18.99
N PHE A 1036 55.62 19.58 18.85
CA PHE A 1036 54.89 18.98 19.96
C PHE A 1036 54.91 17.45 19.92
N ARG A 1037 54.70 16.83 21.08
CA ARG A 1037 54.39 15.40 21.23
C ARG A 1037 53.08 15.23 21.99
N PHE A 1038 52.30 14.22 21.60
CA PHE A 1038 51.12 13.81 22.35
C PHE A 1038 51.52 13.25 23.72
N VAL A 1039 50.76 13.59 24.77
CA VAL A 1039 50.98 13.15 26.15
C VAL A 1039 49.91 12.16 26.59
N ASN A 1040 48.65 12.60 26.65
CA ASN A 1040 47.52 11.79 27.08
C ASN A 1040 46.18 12.42 26.66
N TRP A 1041 45.12 11.63 26.75
CA TRP A 1041 43.74 12.09 26.75
C TRP A 1041 43.26 12.25 28.19
N THR A 1042 42.56 13.36 28.47
CA THR A 1042 41.83 13.56 29.72
C THR A 1042 40.34 13.78 29.47
N ALA A 1043 39.49 13.31 30.38
CA ALA A 1043 38.06 13.61 30.42
C ALA A 1043 37.73 14.24 31.78
N GLY A 1044 37.19 15.47 31.79
CA GLY A 1044 36.98 16.22 33.05
C GLY A 1044 38.27 16.37 33.88
N GLY A 1045 39.43 16.47 33.22
CA GLY A 1045 40.74 16.58 33.87
C GLY A 1045 41.36 15.26 34.34
N THR A 1046 40.64 14.14 34.27
CA THR A 1046 41.16 12.80 34.64
C THR A 1046 41.75 12.11 33.43
N GLU A 1047 42.94 11.52 33.53
CA GLU A 1047 43.56 10.75 32.44
C GLU A 1047 42.72 9.52 32.09
N VAL A 1048 42.38 9.36 30.81
CA VAL A 1048 41.59 8.23 30.28
C VAL A 1048 42.38 7.35 29.31
N SER A 1049 43.45 7.87 28.71
CA SER A 1049 44.35 7.11 27.85
C SER A 1049 45.68 7.85 27.65
N THR A 1050 46.79 7.11 27.57
CA THR A 1050 48.10 7.64 27.14
C THR A 1050 48.40 7.33 25.67
N ALA A 1051 47.52 6.62 24.98
CA ALA A 1051 47.63 6.35 23.55
C ALA A 1051 46.99 7.49 22.73
N PRO A 1052 47.58 7.88 21.59
CA PRO A 1052 47.02 8.94 20.73
C PRO A 1052 45.66 8.56 20.13
N GLN A 1053 45.34 7.25 20.06
CA GLN A 1053 44.01 6.73 19.76
C GLN A 1053 43.35 6.19 21.03
N TYR A 1054 42.13 6.60 21.28
CA TYR A 1054 41.34 6.21 22.45
C TYR A 1054 39.90 5.91 22.02
N THR A 1055 39.51 4.64 22.13
CA THR A 1055 38.14 4.17 21.84
C THR A 1055 37.38 3.95 23.14
N PHE A 1056 36.15 4.45 23.22
CA PHE A 1056 35.30 4.35 24.41
C PHE A 1056 33.82 4.24 24.05
N THR A 1057 33.04 3.70 25.00
CA THR A 1057 31.58 3.61 24.91
C THR A 1057 30.94 4.89 25.45
N VAL A 1058 30.04 5.51 24.69
CA VAL A 1058 29.29 6.69 25.13
C VAL A 1058 28.23 6.27 26.15
N ALA A 1059 28.40 6.69 27.41
CA ALA A 1059 27.41 6.48 28.49
C ALA A 1059 26.71 7.78 28.92
N GLY A 1060 27.21 8.92 28.47
CA GLY A 1060 26.79 10.26 28.86
C GLY A 1060 27.56 11.31 28.07
N ALA A 1061 27.28 12.60 28.33
CA ALA A 1061 28.03 13.68 27.70
C ALA A 1061 29.50 13.66 28.13
N GLN A 1062 30.42 13.91 27.19
CA GLN A 1062 31.85 13.79 27.43
C GLN A 1062 32.65 14.88 26.72
N GLU A 1063 33.57 15.52 27.45
CA GLU A 1063 34.52 16.49 26.91
C GLU A 1063 35.93 15.93 27.07
N LEU A 1064 36.60 15.70 25.94
CA LEU A 1064 37.95 15.16 25.88
C LEU A 1064 38.98 16.26 25.60
N THR A 1065 40.14 16.17 26.25
CA THR A 1065 41.29 17.01 25.96
C THR A 1065 42.48 16.14 25.57
N ALA A 1066 43.00 16.34 24.36
CA ALA A 1066 44.30 15.81 23.95
C ALA A 1066 45.39 16.76 24.44
N ASN A 1067 46.17 16.31 25.43
CA ASN A 1067 47.26 17.11 25.97
C ASN A 1067 48.54 16.87 25.18
N PHE A 1068 49.21 17.96 24.82
CA PHE A 1068 50.47 17.97 24.09
C PHE A 1068 51.54 18.72 24.88
N ALA A 1069 52.79 18.28 24.75
CA ALA A 1069 53.96 18.94 25.32
C ALA A 1069 54.95 19.31 24.23
N PRO A 1070 55.74 20.40 24.39
CA PRO A 1070 56.86 20.69 23.49
C PRO A 1070 57.83 19.51 23.42
N VAL A 1071 58.46 19.31 22.26
CA VAL A 1071 59.61 18.40 22.11
C VAL A 1071 60.87 19.19 22.45
N ASP A 1072 61.63 18.77 23.45
CA ASP A 1072 62.88 19.46 23.83
C ASP A 1072 63.88 19.44 22.66
N ALA A 1073 64.50 20.59 22.39
CA ALA A 1073 65.55 20.70 21.38
C ALA A 1073 66.79 19.92 21.85
N ALA A 1074 67.22 18.93 21.06
CA ALA A 1074 68.46 18.18 21.29
C ALA A 1074 69.71 19.02 20.99
#